data_AF-A0A495VUI9-F1
#
_entry.id   AF-A0A495VUI9-F1
#
_cell.length_a   1.000
_cell.length_b   1.000
_cell.length_c   1.000
_cell.angle_alpha   90.00
_cell.angle_beta   90.00
_cell.angle_gamma   90.00
#
_symmetry.space_group_name_H-M   'P 1'
#
loop_
_entity.id
_entity.type
_entity.pdbx_description
1 polymer ?
#
loop_
_entity_poly.entity_id
_entity_poly.type
_entity_poly.pdbx_seq_one_letter_code
_entity_poly.pdbx_strand_id
1 'polypeptide(L)'
;MAVRQLHYTSCEDGLEGIQGFQVSAMTPGTPRRLVELAVRASAYEPGPGLVGRLGDADLSGFPVTFGYLASGRAATLFQSRYAGADFTGRMGNYFAHALVFDDVEVELGAVLPIDLWRSRAWAHTRSGGTTLPEVTSLAPGDETDLPSTRRFLGGRGATAALEAVLGATQRALVSGRERLVLVVPDDRSAARWLAATCRSLPHPLGLRVSFTTYTARPEESGALVSCTTPDVRLPTYGDFTVLDLTDDRPPGVEGTRYAAALARLWERDATPAALELAARAEPRLTAAELDAFAVLLEAAFGLPAAPAAEDLLLAAVRLAVDRMRGCVPRQAWERVADAVQDIGGPTDVAGWSEVLRTAWHQAEPVPSKLYGTYFVAALGTADRCWLPRLAADDLADVAENVVLPALTGAPTPVVLDRLAEQRDLVDALVRVLDHRLVDPREVARLAAALPLAVARLLAGRGGERVELLAEVALARHGELDRVRVMADPTRPHPVDWRRLGPVLWPEDPSAEDAVRLLRRVPGQVLLDSGVGARIVARALEAARRDRVSREEDGLVDALLRSPFAAHLRPGDRDGLKAAESITHLRSAVPGPGGERVVLAGLALAATLRDGVGDRLPAAVAAFVLRADPRAHRDLLQRALDEHRDVFLPAYRATAAEVLATAPPHQVAAVVVAWRSLGDASTREELVDRTLPAALRKRRAKHLDRVGAGLKPMADALDVPAPKAGWPKWWQSWRMRHERRGPLSLFRRRRA
;
A
#
# COMPACT_ATOMS: atom_id res chain seq x y z
N MET A 1 -14.88 36.02 50.57
CA MET A 1 -15.41 36.57 49.30
C MET A 1 -15.93 37.95 49.60
N ALA A 2 -15.47 38.96 48.86
CA ALA A 2 -15.83 40.35 49.07
C ALA A 2 -15.98 41.02 47.71
N VAL A 3 -17.20 40.99 47.17
CA VAL A 3 -17.49 41.54 45.84
C VAL A 3 -17.88 43.00 46.00
N ARG A 4 -17.29 43.88 45.20
CA ARG A 4 -17.59 45.33 45.26
C ARG A 4 -18.81 45.64 44.41
N GLN A 5 -19.52 46.72 44.74
CA GLN A 5 -20.74 47.09 44.04
C GLN A 5 -20.84 48.59 43.78
N LEU A 6 -21.65 48.97 42.78
CA LEU A 6 -21.99 50.36 42.49
C LEU A 6 -23.41 50.50 41.97
N HIS A 7 -24.00 51.68 42.23
CA HIS A 7 -25.29 52.12 41.73
C HIS A 7 -25.11 53.26 40.74
N TYR A 8 -25.62 53.12 39.52
CA TYR A 8 -25.57 54.12 38.46
C TYR A 8 -26.98 54.49 37.99
N THR A 9 -27.32 55.77 38.00
CA THR A 9 -28.66 56.28 37.65
C THR A 9 -28.59 57.78 37.39
N SER A 10 -29.64 58.36 36.82
CA SER A 10 -29.82 59.81 36.86
C SER A 10 -30.17 60.25 38.28
N CYS A 11 -29.40 61.19 38.86
CA CYS A 11 -29.64 61.72 40.21
C CYS A 11 -29.02 63.12 40.42
N GLU A 12 -29.53 63.84 41.44
CA GLU A 12 -29.05 65.18 41.82
C GLU A 12 -27.65 65.14 42.44
N ASP A 13 -27.44 64.26 43.43
CA ASP A 13 -26.19 64.20 44.23
C ASP A 13 -25.46 62.85 44.11
N GLY A 14 -24.65 62.65 43.07
CA GLY A 14 -23.80 61.46 42.89
C GLY A 14 -22.32 61.72 43.17
N LEU A 15 -21.51 60.66 43.06
CA LEU A 15 -20.05 60.70 43.25
C LEU A 15 -19.33 61.28 42.03
N GLU A 16 -19.65 60.78 40.83
CA GLU A 16 -19.00 61.15 39.56
C GLU A 16 -19.95 60.95 38.36
N GLY A 17 -19.94 61.85 37.36
CA GLY A 17 -20.72 61.73 36.10
C GLY A 17 -20.86 63.03 35.29
N ILE A 18 -21.55 62.97 34.13
CA ILE A 18 -21.79 64.11 33.22
C ILE A 18 -23.29 64.17 32.89
N GLN A 19 -23.91 65.35 33.01
CA GLN A 19 -25.31 65.63 32.62
C GLN A 19 -26.36 64.58 33.04
N GLY A 20 -26.77 64.62 34.31
CA GLY A 20 -27.87 63.81 34.82
C GLY A 20 -27.45 62.43 35.33
N PHE A 21 -26.79 61.61 34.52
CA PHE A 21 -26.38 60.24 34.92
C PHE A 21 -25.05 60.21 35.68
N GLN A 22 -25.05 59.59 36.86
CA GLN A 22 -23.92 59.57 37.78
C GLN A 22 -23.80 58.23 38.54
N VAL A 23 -22.59 57.92 39.00
CA VAL A 23 -22.38 56.87 40.00
C VAL A 23 -22.92 57.40 41.32
N SER A 24 -24.12 56.98 41.67
CA SER A 24 -24.86 57.47 42.84
C SER A 24 -24.35 56.91 44.17
N ALA A 25 -23.76 55.70 44.14
CA ALA A 25 -23.11 55.07 45.28
C ALA A 25 -22.12 53.99 44.83
N MET A 26 -21.05 53.75 45.59
CA MET A 26 -20.11 52.65 45.32
C MET A 26 -19.43 52.11 46.59
N THR A 27 -18.90 50.89 46.51
CA THR A 27 -17.99 50.37 47.52
C THR A 27 -16.65 51.11 47.46
N PRO A 28 -16.11 51.61 48.58
CA PRO A 28 -14.81 52.28 48.60
C PRO A 28 -13.68 51.38 48.09
N GLY A 29 -12.73 51.97 47.36
CA GLY A 29 -11.57 51.24 46.80
C GLY A 29 -11.87 50.43 45.53
N THR A 30 -13.05 50.59 44.92
CA THR A 30 -13.37 49.91 43.66
C THR A 30 -12.43 50.37 42.53
N PRO A 31 -11.77 49.44 41.79
CA PRO A 31 -10.84 49.82 40.73
C PRO A 31 -11.50 50.65 39.62
N ARG A 32 -10.97 51.84 39.36
CA ARG A 32 -11.51 52.80 38.37
C ARG A 32 -11.82 52.18 37.00
N ARG A 33 -10.91 51.34 36.48
CA ARG A 33 -11.11 50.64 35.19
C ARG A 33 -12.38 49.79 35.14
N LEU A 34 -12.76 49.17 36.27
CA LEU A 34 -13.95 48.32 36.37
C LEU A 34 -15.20 49.15 36.62
N VAL A 35 -15.08 50.31 37.27
CA VAL A 35 -16.15 51.33 37.34
C VAL A 35 -16.48 51.84 35.94
N GLU A 36 -15.48 52.23 35.16
CA GLU A 36 -15.65 52.72 33.78
C GLU A 36 -16.27 51.63 32.87
N LEU A 37 -15.83 50.37 33.02
CA LEU A 37 -16.44 49.23 32.34
C LEU A 37 -17.90 49.05 32.74
N ALA A 38 -18.22 49.10 34.03
CA ALA A 38 -19.58 48.94 34.54
C ALA A 38 -20.52 50.06 34.07
N VAL A 39 -20.10 51.31 34.16
CA VAL A 39 -20.88 52.45 33.67
C VAL A 39 -21.17 52.32 32.18
N ARG A 40 -20.16 52.01 31.36
CA ARG A 40 -20.34 51.85 29.90
C ARG A 40 -21.23 50.65 29.56
N ALA A 41 -21.04 49.52 30.23
CA ALA A 41 -21.75 48.28 29.93
C ALA A 41 -23.21 48.30 30.41
N SER A 42 -23.49 49.00 31.52
CA SER A 42 -24.82 49.04 32.13
C SER A 42 -25.78 50.03 31.49
N ALA A 43 -25.39 50.67 30.39
CA ALA A 43 -26.26 51.54 29.61
C ALA A 43 -27.53 50.80 29.17
N TYR A 44 -28.68 51.45 29.36
CA TYR A 44 -29.99 50.89 29.03
C TYR A 44 -30.77 51.82 28.12
N GLU A 45 -31.34 51.25 27.06
CA GLU A 45 -32.23 51.95 26.14
C GLU A 45 -33.49 51.09 25.88
N PRO A 46 -34.69 51.65 26.09
CA PRO A 46 -35.94 51.02 25.67
C PRO A 46 -35.97 50.76 24.17
N GLY A 47 -36.47 49.60 23.76
CA GLY A 47 -36.54 49.20 22.36
C GLY A 47 -37.57 50.01 21.58
N PRO A 48 -37.52 50.00 20.23
CA PRO A 48 -38.45 50.75 19.39
C PRO A 48 -39.93 50.52 19.74
N GLY A 49 -40.32 49.29 20.07
CA GLY A 49 -41.69 48.92 20.46
C GLY A 49 -42.14 49.47 21.81
N LEU A 50 -41.23 49.97 22.65
CA LEU A 50 -41.52 50.50 23.99
C LEU A 50 -41.51 52.03 24.07
N VAL A 51 -41.11 52.72 22.99
CA VAL A 51 -41.04 54.20 22.96
C VAL A 51 -42.38 54.85 23.27
N GLY A 52 -43.49 54.26 22.82
CA GLY A 52 -44.84 54.76 23.11
C GLY A 52 -45.28 54.62 24.57
N ARG A 53 -44.55 53.87 25.39
CA ARG A 53 -44.88 53.51 26.78
C ARG A 53 -43.98 54.17 27.82
N LEU A 54 -43.07 55.06 27.42
CA LEU A 54 -42.10 55.68 28.34
C LEU A 54 -42.75 56.46 29.48
N GLY A 55 -43.96 56.99 29.27
CA GLY A 55 -44.72 57.71 30.30
C GLY A 55 -45.64 56.83 31.16
N ASP A 56 -45.69 55.51 30.92
CA ASP A 56 -46.56 54.61 31.67
C ASP A 56 -46.11 54.51 33.13
N ALA A 57 -47.06 54.45 34.06
CA ALA A 57 -46.77 54.18 35.47
C ALA A 57 -46.37 52.71 35.73
N ASP A 58 -46.84 51.79 34.89
CA ASP A 58 -46.50 50.37 34.95
C ASP A 58 -45.25 50.07 34.11
N LEU A 59 -44.13 49.86 34.81
CA LEU A 59 -42.84 49.57 34.20
C LEU A 59 -42.57 48.07 34.01
N SER A 60 -43.53 47.19 34.35
CA SER A 60 -43.32 45.73 34.35
C SER A 60 -43.06 45.12 32.97
N GLY A 61 -43.47 45.82 31.90
CA GLY A 61 -43.26 45.41 30.51
C GLY A 61 -41.92 45.82 29.90
N PHE A 62 -41.08 46.56 30.62
CA PHE A 62 -39.74 46.91 30.15
C PHE A 62 -38.76 45.77 30.45
N PRO A 63 -37.95 45.34 29.46
CA PRO A 63 -36.99 44.25 29.65
C PRO A 63 -35.95 44.61 30.70
N VAL A 64 -35.47 43.59 31.42
CA VAL A 64 -34.34 43.75 32.32
C VAL A 64 -33.05 43.42 31.57
N THR A 65 -32.16 44.39 31.42
CA THR A 65 -30.81 44.14 30.92
C THR A 65 -29.99 43.56 32.07
N PHE A 66 -29.53 42.33 31.91
CA PHE A 66 -28.55 41.72 32.77
C PHE A 66 -27.36 41.28 31.94
N GLY A 67 -26.18 41.74 32.32
CA GLY A 67 -25.00 41.52 31.54
C GLY A 67 -23.80 41.14 32.37
N TYR A 68 -22.90 40.41 31.73
CA TYR A 68 -21.65 39.94 32.27
C TYR A 68 -20.55 40.27 31.26
N LEU A 69 -19.53 41.01 31.68
CA LEU A 69 -18.35 41.28 30.85
C LEU A 69 -17.08 40.84 31.57
N ALA A 70 -16.41 39.84 31.01
CA ALA A 70 -15.10 39.40 31.46
C ALA A 70 -13.98 40.37 31.02
N SER A 71 -13.01 40.61 31.90
CA SER A 71 -11.82 41.43 31.67
C SER A 71 -10.59 40.74 32.26
N GLY A 72 -10.12 39.70 31.58
CA GLY A 72 -9.10 38.79 32.13
C GLY A 72 -9.70 37.98 33.29
N ARG A 73 -9.08 38.07 34.48
CA ARG A 73 -9.62 37.44 35.70
C ARG A 73 -10.69 38.30 36.40
N ALA A 74 -10.67 39.60 36.16
CA ALA A 74 -11.68 40.51 36.68
C ALA A 74 -12.94 40.46 35.81
N ALA A 75 -14.08 40.85 36.36
CA ALA A 75 -15.31 40.96 35.59
C ALA A 75 -16.27 42.00 36.17
N THR A 76 -17.20 42.43 35.35
CA THR A 76 -18.37 43.20 35.79
C THR A 76 -19.63 42.41 35.47
N LEU A 77 -20.51 42.26 36.46
CA LEU A 77 -21.86 41.77 36.30
C LEU A 77 -22.83 42.88 36.65
N PHE A 78 -23.89 43.11 35.88
CA PHE A 78 -24.79 44.22 36.12
C PHE A 78 -26.23 43.86 35.81
N GLN A 79 -27.14 44.60 36.44
CA GLN A 79 -28.56 44.61 36.12
C GLN A 79 -29.02 46.05 35.96
N SER A 80 -29.57 46.37 34.79
CA SER A 80 -30.14 47.67 34.45
C SER A 80 -31.63 47.54 34.16
N ARG A 81 -32.41 48.49 34.67
CA ARG A 81 -33.87 48.53 34.53
C ARG A 81 -34.34 49.94 34.24
N TYR A 82 -35.34 50.07 33.39
CA TYR A 82 -36.01 51.34 33.18
C TYR A 82 -36.60 51.85 34.51
N ALA A 83 -36.35 53.12 34.82
CA ALA A 83 -36.76 53.77 36.07
C ALA A 83 -37.74 54.94 35.85
N GLY A 84 -38.20 55.15 34.61
CA GLY A 84 -39.16 56.19 34.27
C GLY A 84 -38.53 57.58 34.10
N ALA A 85 -39.11 58.58 34.75
CA ALA A 85 -38.59 59.94 34.75
C ALA A 85 -37.33 60.05 35.63
N ASP A 86 -36.38 60.90 35.22
CA ASP A 86 -35.27 61.30 36.09
C ASP A 86 -35.72 62.36 37.11
N PHE A 87 -34.79 62.81 37.97
CA PHE A 87 -35.06 63.82 39.00
C PHE A 87 -35.50 65.18 38.43
N THR A 88 -35.32 65.42 37.12
CA THR A 88 -35.79 66.63 36.43
C THR A 88 -37.16 66.44 35.76
N GLY A 89 -37.74 65.24 35.84
CA GLY A 89 -38.99 64.89 35.18
C GLY A 89 -38.82 64.43 33.72
N ARG A 90 -37.58 64.32 33.21
CA ARG A 90 -37.31 63.86 31.84
C ARG A 90 -37.40 62.34 31.77
N MET A 91 -38.19 61.84 30.83
CA MET A 91 -38.30 60.39 30.57
C MET A 91 -36.98 59.83 30.03
N GLY A 92 -36.67 58.58 30.37
CA GLY A 92 -35.46 57.91 29.88
C GLY A 92 -34.48 57.50 30.98
N ASN A 93 -34.86 57.65 32.26
CA ASN A 93 -34.02 57.23 33.36
C ASN A 93 -33.97 55.71 33.46
N TYR A 94 -32.83 55.18 33.88
CA TYR A 94 -32.67 53.79 34.26
C TYR A 94 -31.81 53.70 35.51
N PHE A 95 -32.04 52.63 36.27
CA PHE A 95 -31.23 52.28 37.42
C PHE A 95 -30.40 51.04 37.08
N ALA A 96 -29.10 51.14 37.29
CA ALA A 96 -28.15 50.06 37.15
C ALA A 96 -27.49 49.74 38.49
N HIS A 97 -27.54 48.47 38.88
CA HIS A 97 -26.72 47.91 39.94
C HIS A 97 -25.65 47.02 39.31
N ALA A 98 -24.38 47.27 39.61
CA ALA A 98 -23.27 46.48 39.10
C ALA A 98 -22.43 45.91 40.24
N LEU A 99 -22.04 44.64 40.09
CA LEU A 99 -21.09 43.90 40.89
C LEU A 99 -19.75 43.83 40.15
N VAL A 100 -18.68 44.07 40.89
CA VAL A 100 -17.31 44.15 40.37
C VAL A 100 -16.47 43.09 41.05
N PHE A 101 -15.91 42.21 40.22
CA PHE A 101 -15.09 41.07 40.61
C PHE A 101 -13.64 41.34 40.28
N ASP A 102 -12.74 41.13 41.25
CA ASP A 102 -11.29 41.18 41.00
C ASP A 102 -10.82 39.86 40.36
N ASP A 103 -11.43 38.75 40.78
CA ASP A 103 -11.14 37.40 40.31
C ASP A 103 -12.42 36.56 40.30
N VAL A 104 -13.15 36.65 39.17
CA VAL A 104 -14.50 36.09 39.03
C VAL A 104 -14.54 34.59 39.29
N GLU A 105 -13.48 33.86 38.95
CA GLU A 105 -13.41 32.42 39.16
C GLU A 105 -13.32 32.06 40.66
N VAL A 106 -12.50 32.80 41.40
CA VAL A 106 -12.35 32.59 42.86
C VAL A 106 -13.62 33.02 43.59
N GLU A 107 -14.22 34.12 43.16
CA GLU A 107 -15.37 34.72 43.83
C GLU A 107 -16.67 33.98 43.53
N LEU A 108 -16.92 33.55 42.29
CA LEU A 108 -18.13 32.78 41.96
C LEU A 108 -17.99 31.27 42.23
N GLY A 109 -16.77 30.73 42.27
CA GLY A 109 -16.55 29.30 42.42
C GLY A 109 -17.26 28.52 41.32
N ALA A 110 -18.14 27.58 41.69
CA ALA A 110 -18.90 26.79 40.70
C ALA A 110 -20.10 27.52 40.07
N VAL A 111 -20.47 28.70 40.58
CA VAL A 111 -21.62 29.48 40.10
C VAL A 111 -21.27 30.15 38.77
N LEU A 112 -22.15 30.04 37.77
CA LEU A 112 -21.98 30.80 36.53
C LEU A 112 -22.57 32.22 36.68
N PRO A 113 -22.02 33.24 36.01
CA PRO A 113 -22.58 34.60 36.05
C PRO A 113 -24.08 34.65 35.72
N ILE A 114 -24.53 33.83 34.77
CA ILE A 114 -25.95 33.74 34.37
C ILE A 114 -26.87 33.18 35.46
N ASP A 115 -26.32 32.45 36.43
CA ASP A 115 -27.08 31.92 37.57
C ASP A 115 -27.49 33.02 38.54
N LEU A 116 -26.87 34.20 38.47
CA LEU A 116 -27.23 35.36 39.28
C LEU A 116 -28.38 36.17 38.67
N TRP A 117 -28.91 35.78 37.50
CA TRP A 117 -30.14 36.36 36.97
C TRP A 117 -31.28 36.22 37.98
N ARG A 118 -31.98 37.32 38.28
CA ARG A 118 -33.04 37.40 39.30
C ARG A 118 -32.62 36.97 40.72
N SER A 119 -31.32 36.97 41.01
CA SER A 119 -30.82 36.82 42.38
C SER A 119 -31.38 37.91 43.30
N ARG A 120 -31.57 37.58 44.57
CA ARG A 120 -31.96 38.55 45.62
C ARG A 120 -30.87 39.57 45.95
N ALA A 121 -29.66 39.39 45.42
CA ALA A 121 -28.56 40.33 45.58
C ALA A 121 -28.76 41.65 44.80
N TRP A 122 -29.69 41.70 43.83
CA TRP A 122 -29.88 42.89 43.01
C TRP A 122 -30.72 43.95 43.72
N ALA A 123 -30.17 45.15 43.88
CA ALA A 123 -30.93 46.35 44.18
C ALA A 123 -31.76 46.78 42.95
N HIS A 124 -32.90 47.42 43.20
CA HIS A 124 -33.78 47.98 42.16
C HIS A 124 -34.00 49.48 42.29
N THR A 125 -33.47 50.08 43.36
CA THR A 125 -33.57 51.49 43.65
C THR A 125 -32.26 51.98 44.24
N ARG A 126 -32.02 53.28 44.11
CA ARG A 126 -30.85 53.95 44.66
C ARG A 126 -30.79 53.80 46.19
N SER A 127 -29.57 53.61 46.71
CA SER A 127 -29.29 53.72 48.15
C SER A 127 -29.41 55.16 48.65
N GLY A 128 -29.83 55.35 49.91
CA GLY A 128 -29.95 56.69 50.51
C GLY A 128 -28.62 57.43 50.72
N GLY A 129 -27.47 56.76 50.54
CA GLY A 129 -26.14 57.36 50.66
C GLY A 129 -25.22 56.93 49.51
N THR A 130 -24.01 57.50 49.49
CA THR A 130 -23.01 57.32 48.42
C THR A 130 -22.05 56.14 48.63
N THR A 131 -22.10 55.49 49.80
CA THR A 131 -21.23 54.35 50.14
C THR A 131 -22.04 53.06 50.19
N LEU A 132 -21.55 52.00 49.52
CA LEU A 132 -22.14 50.66 49.56
C LEU A 132 -21.23 49.67 50.29
N PRO A 133 -21.79 48.70 51.04
CA PRO A 133 -21.00 47.63 51.63
C PRO A 133 -20.45 46.68 50.55
N GLU A 134 -19.46 45.86 50.89
CA GLU A 134 -19.09 44.71 50.06
C GLU A 134 -20.19 43.63 50.13
N VAL A 135 -20.41 42.94 49.02
CA VAL A 135 -21.31 41.78 48.96
C VAL A 135 -20.55 40.53 49.38
N THR A 136 -20.96 39.95 50.50
CA THR A 136 -20.30 38.79 51.11
C THR A 136 -20.95 37.45 50.74
N SER A 137 -22.12 37.47 50.11
CA SER A 137 -22.84 36.28 49.67
C SER A 137 -23.62 36.55 48.38
N LEU A 138 -23.46 35.68 47.39
CA LEU A 138 -24.17 35.71 46.12
C LEU A 138 -24.93 34.39 45.95
N ALA A 139 -26.22 34.41 46.28
CA ALA A 139 -27.09 33.25 46.06
C ALA A 139 -27.59 33.27 44.61
N PRO A 140 -27.48 32.15 43.85
CA PRO A 140 -28.12 32.01 42.55
C PRO A 140 -29.64 32.29 42.59
N GLY A 141 -30.18 32.77 41.47
CA GLY A 141 -31.60 32.75 41.20
C GLY A 141 -32.09 31.34 40.84
N ASP A 142 -33.41 31.17 40.76
CA ASP A 142 -34.07 29.89 40.49
C ASP A 142 -34.48 29.70 39.02
N GLU A 143 -34.52 30.76 38.22
CA GLU A 143 -35.03 30.70 36.85
C GLU A 143 -34.03 30.24 35.80
N THR A 144 -32.75 30.42 36.09
CA THR A 144 -31.66 30.00 35.23
C THR A 144 -30.94 28.80 35.81
N ASP A 145 -31.43 28.09 36.82
CA ASP A 145 -30.76 26.91 37.40
C ASP A 145 -30.70 25.70 36.44
N LEU A 146 -29.97 24.64 36.81
CA LEU A 146 -29.85 23.42 35.98
C LEU A 146 -31.23 22.76 35.71
N PRO A 147 -32.09 22.52 36.73
CA PRO A 147 -33.45 22.02 36.50
C PRO A 147 -34.29 22.87 35.52
N SER A 148 -34.23 24.19 35.62
CA SER A 148 -34.97 25.11 34.74
C SER A 148 -34.40 25.13 33.33
N THR A 149 -33.07 25.05 33.19
CA THR A 149 -32.39 24.91 31.89
C THR A 149 -32.81 23.61 31.20
N ARG A 150 -32.82 22.48 31.94
CA ARG A 150 -33.29 21.19 31.41
C ARG A 150 -34.75 21.26 30.97
N ARG A 151 -35.62 21.85 31.79
CA ARG A 151 -37.05 22.02 31.46
C ARG A 151 -37.22 22.85 30.19
N PHE A 152 -36.43 23.91 30.04
CA PHE A 152 -36.44 24.77 28.86
C PHE A 152 -36.02 24.01 27.59
N LEU A 153 -34.91 23.25 27.66
CA LEU A 153 -34.41 22.46 26.54
C LEU A 153 -35.29 21.25 26.19
N GLY A 154 -36.20 20.83 27.07
CA GLY A 154 -37.25 19.84 26.76
C GLY A 154 -38.35 20.36 25.83
N GLY A 155 -38.35 21.66 25.49
CA GLY A 155 -39.24 22.25 24.49
C GLY A 155 -38.96 21.75 23.07
N ARG A 156 -39.97 21.80 22.21
CA ARG A 156 -39.84 21.38 20.80
C ARG A 156 -38.80 22.25 20.09
N GLY A 157 -37.81 21.62 19.44
CA GLY A 157 -36.78 22.32 18.66
C GLY A 157 -35.68 23.00 19.48
N ALA A 158 -35.77 23.01 20.81
CA ALA A 158 -34.85 23.75 21.67
C ALA A 158 -33.42 23.20 21.65
N THR A 159 -33.23 21.88 21.55
CA THR A 159 -31.89 21.26 21.47
C THR A 159 -31.21 21.54 20.13
N ALA A 160 -31.96 21.57 19.03
CA ALA A 160 -31.43 21.95 17.72
C ALA A 160 -31.07 23.45 17.66
N ALA A 161 -31.87 24.31 18.28
CA ALA A 161 -31.51 25.72 18.42
C ALA A 161 -30.30 25.92 19.36
N LEU A 162 -30.18 25.15 20.45
CA LEU A 162 -28.99 25.14 21.30
C LEU A 162 -27.74 24.74 20.50
N GLU A 163 -27.83 23.73 19.63
CA GLU A 163 -26.73 23.32 18.77
C GLU A 163 -26.22 24.48 17.91
N ALA A 164 -27.12 25.23 17.27
CA ALA A 164 -26.75 26.41 16.47
C ALA A 164 -26.11 27.51 17.33
N VAL A 165 -26.68 27.83 18.48
CA VAL A 165 -26.16 28.86 19.41
C VAL A 165 -24.79 28.47 19.96
N LEU A 166 -24.63 27.21 20.37
CA LEU A 166 -23.38 26.70 20.93
C LEU A 166 -22.28 26.61 19.87
N GLY A 167 -22.61 26.19 18.64
CA GLY A 167 -21.68 26.17 17.52
C GLY A 167 -21.18 27.58 17.16
N ALA A 168 -22.08 28.57 17.10
CA ALA A 168 -21.71 29.96 16.88
C ALA A 168 -20.87 30.52 18.05
N THR A 169 -21.22 30.16 19.30
CA THR A 169 -20.46 30.60 20.49
C THR A 169 -19.04 30.04 20.48
N GLN A 170 -18.87 28.76 20.13
CA GLN A 170 -17.55 28.14 19.99
C GLN A 170 -16.72 28.85 18.92
N ARG A 171 -17.28 29.12 17.73
CA ARG A 171 -16.57 29.85 16.66
C ARG A 171 -16.15 31.25 17.10
N ALA A 172 -17.00 31.98 17.82
CA ALA A 172 -16.66 33.28 18.37
C ALA A 172 -15.55 33.21 19.43
N LEU A 173 -15.56 32.20 20.29
CA LEU A 173 -14.49 31.98 21.28
C LEU A 173 -13.15 31.59 20.64
N VAL A 174 -13.19 30.90 19.49
CA VAL A 174 -11.99 30.52 18.71
C VAL A 174 -11.45 31.72 17.92
N SER A 175 -12.31 32.48 17.23
CA SER A 175 -11.90 33.61 16.40
C SER A 175 -11.48 34.82 17.22
N GLY A 176 -12.10 35.01 18.40
CA GLY A 176 -11.89 36.16 19.28
C GLY A 176 -12.36 37.50 18.72
N ARG A 177 -13.02 37.52 17.55
CA ARG A 177 -13.48 38.73 16.85
C ARG A 177 -14.97 38.73 16.55
N GLU A 178 -15.54 37.56 16.30
CA GLU A 178 -16.96 37.40 15.99
C GLU A 178 -17.82 37.64 17.24
N ARG A 179 -18.97 38.29 17.04
CA ARG A 179 -19.99 38.53 18.08
C ARG A 179 -21.32 37.93 17.66
N LEU A 180 -22.10 37.47 18.62
CA LEU A 180 -23.41 36.88 18.40
C LEU A 180 -24.52 37.85 18.78
N VAL A 181 -25.57 37.88 17.98
CA VAL A 181 -26.83 38.54 18.30
C VAL A 181 -27.93 37.50 18.32
N LEU A 182 -28.55 37.29 19.48
CA LEU A 182 -29.70 36.40 19.64
C LEU A 182 -30.98 37.24 19.61
N VAL A 183 -31.84 37.02 18.62
CA VAL A 183 -33.18 37.62 18.60
C VAL A 183 -34.10 36.70 19.39
N VAL A 184 -34.67 37.20 20.47
CA VAL A 184 -35.51 36.43 21.39
C VAL A 184 -36.79 37.20 21.72
N PRO A 185 -37.86 36.51 22.17
CA PRO A 185 -39.11 37.20 22.52
C PRO A 185 -38.97 38.19 23.70
N ASP A 186 -38.17 37.85 24.70
CA ASP A 186 -38.01 38.64 25.93
C ASP A 186 -36.68 38.35 26.66
N ASP A 187 -36.36 39.16 27.67
CA ASP A 187 -35.15 39.05 28.50
C ASP A 187 -35.08 37.73 29.29
N ARG A 188 -36.24 37.14 29.60
CA ARG A 188 -36.32 35.85 30.29
C ARG A 188 -35.89 34.69 29.38
N SER A 189 -36.31 34.73 28.12
CA SER A 189 -35.92 33.79 27.07
C SER A 189 -34.44 33.94 26.75
N ALA A 190 -33.93 35.18 26.69
CA ALA A 190 -32.50 35.44 26.62
C ALA A 190 -31.74 34.76 27.77
N ALA A 191 -32.18 34.97 29.01
CA ALA A 191 -31.52 34.40 30.18
C ALA A 191 -31.47 32.87 30.14
N ARG A 192 -32.54 32.20 29.66
CA ARG A 192 -32.59 30.75 29.50
C ARG A 192 -31.65 30.23 28.42
N TRP A 193 -31.58 30.92 27.27
CA TRP A 193 -30.62 30.58 26.22
C TRP A 193 -29.17 30.74 26.68
N LEU A 194 -28.86 31.86 27.32
CA LEU A 194 -27.54 32.12 27.90
C LEU A 194 -27.18 31.09 28.98
N ALA A 195 -28.17 30.69 29.80
CA ALA A 195 -28.01 29.64 30.80
C ALA A 195 -27.70 28.28 30.18
N ALA A 196 -28.39 27.91 29.11
CA ALA A 196 -28.11 26.68 28.36
C ALA A 196 -26.73 26.72 27.71
N THR A 197 -26.36 27.83 27.07
CA THR A 197 -25.05 27.99 26.41
C THR A 197 -23.90 27.93 27.40
N CYS A 198 -23.92 28.74 28.47
CA CYS A 198 -22.84 28.79 29.45
C CYS A 198 -22.69 27.45 30.20
N ARG A 199 -23.79 26.73 30.47
CA ARG A 199 -23.75 25.39 31.06
C ARG A 199 -23.34 24.29 30.09
N SER A 200 -23.39 24.53 28.80
CA SER A 200 -22.93 23.53 27.82
C SER A 200 -21.43 23.64 27.56
N LEU A 201 -20.71 24.54 28.25
CA LEU A 201 -19.28 24.72 28.12
C LEU A 201 -18.55 24.27 29.38
N PRO A 202 -17.30 23.78 29.27
CA PRO A 202 -16.42 23.64 30.43
C PRO A 202 -16.38 24.95 31.21
N HIS A 203 -16.45 24.87 32.54
CA HIS A 203 -16.65 26.03 33.41
C HIS A 203 -15.73 27.24 33.10
N PRO A 204 -14.41 27.07 32.87
CA PRO A 204 -13.53 28.18 32.49
C PRO A 204 -13.92 28.87 31.16
N LEU A 205 -14.46 28.12 30.20
CA LEU A 205 -14.98 28.68 28.95
C LEU A 205 -16.33 29.35 29.16
N GLY A 206 -17.20 28.79 30.02
CA GLY A 206 -18.44 29.43 30.45
C GLY A 206 -18.22 30.82 31.06
N LEU A 207 -17.19 30.97 31.90
CA LEU A 207 -16.78 32.27 32.46
C LEU A 207 -16.21 33.25 31.42
N ARG A 208 -15.84 32.79 30.22
CA ARG A 208 -15.35 33.67 29.14
C ARG A 208 -16.48 34.18 28.24
N VAL A 209 -17.68 33.64 28.36
CA VAL A 209 -18.84 34.08 27.56
C VAL A 209 -19.39 35.37 28.16
N SER A 210 -18.88 36.52 27.71
CA SER A 210 -19.49 37.83 28.01
C SER A 210 -20.85 37.93 27.33
N PHE A 211 -21.90 38.32 28.06
CA PHE A 211 -23.27 38.37 27.53
C PHE A 211 -24.10 39.56 28.00
N THR A 212 -25.22 39.82 27.32
CA THR A 212 -26.34 40.65 27.83
C THR A 212 -27.69 40.04 27.46
N THR A 213 -28.66 40.05 28.39
CA THR A 213 -30.02 39.54 28.17
C THR A 213 -30.90 40.48 27.32
N TYR A 214 -30.52 41.75 27.20
CA TYR A 214 -31.24 42.71 26.38
C TYR A 214 -30.36 43.93 26.02
N THR A 215 -30.39 44.33 24.74
CA THR A 215 -29.88 45.62 24.25
C THR A 215 -30.68 46.07 23.03
N ALA A 216 -30.98 47.37 22.93
CA ALA A 216 -31.54 47.98 21.72
C ALA A 216 -30.47 48.32 20.66
N ARG A 217 -29.17 48.18 21.00
CA ARG A 217 -28.02 48.48 20.15
C ARG A 217 -26.98 47.35 20.21
N PRO A 218 -27.26 46.20 19.61
CA PRO A 218 -26.32 45.07 19.60
C PRO A 218 -24.94 45.41 19.03
N GLU A 219 -24.84 46.37 18.11
CA GLU A 219 -23.58 46.81 17.50
C GLU A 219 -22.63 47.54 18.46
N GLU A 220 -23.20 48.27 19.43
CA GLU A 220 -22.47 49.00 20.46
C GLU A 220 -22.09 48.10 21.65
N SER A 221 -22.70 46.92 21.75
CA SER A 221 -22.42 45.97 22.82
C SER A 221 -21.01 45.38 22.70
N GLY A 222 -20.26 45.46 23.80
CA GLY A 222 -18.96 44.81 23.95
C GLY A 222 -19.04 43.33 24.35
N ALA A 223 -20.25 42.77 24.47
CA ALA A 223 -20.45 41.37 24.83
C ALA A 223 -20.20 40.42 23.65
N LEU A 224 -19.80 39.17 23.95
CA LEU A 224 -19.68 38.11 22.96
C LEU A 224 -21.06 37.68 22.47
N VAL A 225 -22.05 37.60 23.37
CA VAL A 225 -23.45 37.28 23.04
C VAL A 225 -24.38 38.40 23.50
N SER A 226 -25.02 39.08 22.56
CA SER A 226 -26.01 40.11 22.87
C SER A 226 -27.40 39.62 22.50
N CYS A 227 -28.35 39.69 23.44
CA CYS A 227 -29.73 39.37 23.14
C CYS A 227 -30.53 40.64 22.85
N THR A 228 -31.47 40.55 21.92
CA THR A 228 -32.33 41.67 21.52
C THR A 228 -33.72 41.16 21.14
N THR A 229 -34.68 42.07 20.98
CA THR A 229 -36.07 41.77 20.62
C THR A 229 -36.32 41.94 19.11
N PRO A 230 -37.38 41.34 18.53
CA PRO A 230 -37.58 41.31 17.08
C PRO A 230 -37.78 42.68 16.42
N ASP A 231 -38.18 43.68 17.21
CA ASP A 231 -38.39 45.06 16.79
C ASP A 231 -37.09 45.89 16.72
N VAL A 232 -35.97 45.36 17.24
CA VAL A 232 -34.68 46.05 17.22
C VAL A 232 -33.98 45.87 15.88
N ARG A 233 -33.36 46.95 15.39
CA ARG A 233 -32.56 46.92 14.17
C ARG A 233 -31.31 46.06 14.38
N LEU A 234 -31.15 45.05 13.52
CA LEU A 234 -30.00 44.15 13.57
C LEU A 234 -28.75 44.77 12.92
N PRO A 235 -27.54 44.41 13.36
CA PRO A 235 -26.30 44.88 12.74
C PRO A 235 -26.23 44.44 11.28
N THR A 236 -25.87 45.36 10.38
CA THR A 236 -25.73 45.08 8.93
C THR A 236 -24.28 45.11 8.46
N TYR A 237 -23.33 45.34 9.37
CA TYR A 237 -21.90 45.43 9.09
C TYR A 237 -21.09 44.94 10.31
N GLY A 238 -19.86 44.49 10.07
CA GLY A 238 -18.99 43.89 11.09
C GLY A 238 -19.16 42.37 11.22
N ASP A 239 -18.32 41.76 12.05
CA ASP A 239 -18.27 40.31 12.26
C ASP A 239 -19.36 39.87 13.26
N PHE A 240 -20.62 39.90 12.82
CA PHE A 240 -21.78 39.47 13.61
C PHE A 240 -22.46 38.23 13.02
N THR A 241 -22.76 37.27 13.88
CA THR A 241 -23.67 36.15 13.58
C THR A 241 -24.99 36.38 14.28
N VAL A 242 -26.05 36.55 13.51
CA VAL A 242 -27.42 36.73 14.03
C VAL A 242 -28.15 35.40 14.02
N LEU A 243 -28.73 35.03 15.16
CA LEU A 243 -29.60 33.86 15.30
C LEU A 243 -30.97 34.32 15.78
N ASP A 244 -31.98 34.06 14.96
CA ASP A 244 -33.37 34.30 15.34
C ASP A 244 -33.92 33.07 16.06
N LEU A 245 -34.29 33.25 17.33
CA LEU A 245 -34.80 32.22 18.25
C LEU A 245 -36.24 32.51 18.66
N THR A 246 -36.96 33.30 17.86
CA THR A 246 -38.38 33.63 18.09
C THR A 246 -39.32 32.57 17.54
N ASP A 247 -38.88 31.84 16.51
CA ASP A 247 -39.58 30.72 15.90
C ASP A 247 -39.05 29.37 16.42
N ASP A 248 -39.92 28.35 16.44
CA ASP A 248 -39.56 26.97 16.78
C ASP A 248 -38.73 26.26 15.67
N ARG A 249 -38.28 26.99 14.64
CA ARG A 249 -37.48 26.44 13.54
C ARG A 249 -36.00 26.49 13.91
N PRO A 250 -35.24 25.40 13.69
CA PRO A 250 -33.82 25.42 13.95
C PRO A 250 -33.14 26.48 13.07
N PRO A 251 -32.24 27.30 13.62
CA PRO A 251 -31.49 28.27 12.83
C PRO A 251 -30.71 27.56 11.72
N GLY A 252 -30.62 28.16 10.54
CA GLY A 252 -29.92 27.58 9.37
C GLY A 252 -28.40 27.57 9.47
N VAL A 253 -27.83 27.71 10.67
CA VAL A 253 -26.39 27.77 10.91
C VAL A 253 -25.89 26.40 11.30
N GLU A 254 -24.88 25.90 10.59
CA GLU A 254 -24.30 24.59 10.86
C GLU A 254 -23.63 24.56 12.26
N GLY A 255 -24.01 23.57 13.05
CA GLY A 255 -23.43 23.30 14.37
C GLY A 255 -21.99 22.80 14.27
N THR A 256 -21.22 22.98 15.34
CA THR A 256 -19.93 22.30 15.49
C THR A 256 -20.15 20.87 15.98
N ARG A 257 -19.13 20.01 15.87
CA ARG A 257 -19.21 18.63 16.36
C ARG A 257 -19.49 18.60 17.86
N TYR A 258 -18.84 19.49 18.62
CA TYR A 258 -19.11 19.67 20.04
C TYR A 258 -20.56 20.06 20.31
N ALA A 259 -21.10 21.01 19.56
CA ALA A 259 -22.46 21.48 19.77
C ALA A 259 -23.50 20.36 19.56
N ALA A 260 -23.32 19.56 18.50
CA ALA A 260 -24.17 18.41 18.21
C ALA A 260 -24.08 17.33 19.30
N ALA A 261 -22.88 17.05 19.80
CA ALA A 261 -22.68 16.11 20.91
C ALA A 261 -23.39 16.58 22.18
N LEU A 262 -23.25 17.87 22.54
CA LEU A 262 -23.86 18.43 23.75
C LEU A 262 -25.39 18.52 23.67
N ALA A 263 -25.95 18.88 22.51
CA ALA A 263 -27.39 18.87 22.31
C ALA A 263 -28.00 17.48 22.61
N ARG A 264 -27.35 16.41 22.13
CA ARG A 264 -27.77 15.02 22.41
C ARG A 264 -27.56 14.60 23.85
N LEU A 265 -26.51 15.10 24.50
CA LEU A 265 -26.28 14.84 25.92
C LEU A 265 -27.33 15.52 26.80
N TRP A 266 -27.84 16.68 26.41
CA TRP A 266 -29.00 17.30 27.07
C TRP A 266 -30.26 16.45 26.93
N GLU A 267 -30.52 15.89 25.75
CA GLU A 267 -31.65 14.97 25.52
C GLU A 267 -31.56 13.71 26.38
N ARG A 268 -30.34 13.24 26.67
CA ARG A 268 -30.05 12.05 27.49
C ARG A 268 -29.84 12.34 28.97
N ASP A 269 -29.96 13.60 29.39
CA ASP A 269 -29.61 14.07 30.73
C ASP A 269 -28.19 13.68 31.21
N ALA A 270 -27.23 13.70 30.29
CA ALA A 270 -25.84 13.30 30.50
C ALA A 270 -24.84 14.48 30.47
N THR A 271 -25.32 15.72 30.28
CA THR A 271 -24.47 16.92 30.23
C THR A 271 -23.60 17.11 31.48
N PRO A 272 -24.08 16.93 32.72
CA PRO A 272 -23.23 17.07 33.91
C PRO A 272 -22.01 16.12 33.87
N ALA A 273 -22.22 14.86 33.50
CA ALA A 273 -21.15 13.87 33.39
C ALA A 273 -20.13 14.23 32.30
N ALA A 274 -20.58 14.81 31.19
CA ALA A 274 -19.69 15.30 30.13
C ALA A 274 -18.81 16.48 30.59
N LEU A 275 -19.36 17.40 31.38
CA LEU A 275 -18.60 18.52 31.94
C LEU A 275 -17.67 18.09 33.06
N GLU A 276 -18.06 17.10 33.86
CA GLU A 276 -17.16 16.46 34.84
C GLU A 276 -15.96 15.81 34.14
N LEU A 277 -16.18 15.15 33.01
CA LEU A 277 -15.11 14.61 32.18
C LEU A 277 -14.22 15.73 31.63
N ALA A 278 -14.80 16.82 31.11
CA ALA A 278 -14.06 17.99 30.65
C ALA A 278 -13.18 18.61 31.75
N ALA A 279 -13.67 18.63 32.99
CA ALA A 279 -12.95 19.17 34.15
C ALA A 279 -11.74 18.31 34.56
N ARG A 280 -11.60 17.09 34.04
CA ARG A 280 -10.40 16.25 34.25
C ARG A 280 -9.22 16.64 33.36
N ALA A 281 -9.44 17.47 32.34
CA ALA A 281 -8.37 17.91 31.46
C ALA A 281 -7.40 18.87 32.16
N GLU A 282 -6.11 18.55 32.17
CA GLU A 282 -5.02 19.43 32.65
C GLU A 282 -3.93 19.59 31.58
N PRO A 283 -3.63 20.82 31.08
CA PRO A 283 -4.32 22.09 31.35
C PRO A 283 -5.82 22.04 30.99
N ARG A 284 -6.57 23.11 31.31
CA ARG A 284 -8.01 23.23 31.01
C ARG A 284 -8.30 23.39 29.52
N LEU A 285 -9.39 22.76 29.04
CA LEU A 285 -9.77 22.78 27.62
C LEU A 285 -9.91 24.21 27.07
N THR A 286 -9.41 24.39 25.86
CA THR A 286 -9.62 25.62 25.07
C THR A 286 -10.80 25.44 24.11
N ALA A 287 -11.34 26.56 23.59
CA ALA A 287 -12.45 26.51 22.64
C ALA A 287 -12.12 25.79 21.33
N ALA A 288 -10.84 25.83 20.90
CA ALA A 288 -10.37 25.16 19.69
C ALA A 288 -10.29 23.63 19.84
N GLU A 289 -10.26 23.12 21.07
CA GLU A 289 -10.14 21.68 21.36
C GLU A 289 -11.49 21.01 21.56
N LEU A 290 -12.59 21.77 21.54
CA LEU A 290 -13.92 21.25 21.83
C LEU A 290 -14.38 20.20 20.83
N ASP A 291 -14.01 20.30 19.54
CA ASP A 291 -14.39 19.27 18.56
C ASP A 291 -13.58 17.97 18.73
N ALA A 292 -12.31 18.05 19.13
CA ALA A 292 -11.52 16.88 19.48
C ALA A 292 -12.07 16.22 20.77
N PHE A 293 -12.46 17.04 21.74
CA PHE A 293 -13.16 16.57 22.93
C PHE A 293 -14.52 15.95 22.61
N ALA A 294 -15.24 16.47 21.61
CA ALA A 294 -16.52 15.92 21.16
C ALA A 294 -16.38 14.48 20.65
N VAL A 295 -15.29 14.15 19.94
CA VAL A 295 -15.00 12.75 19.55
C VAL A 295 -14.91 11.84 20.77
N LEU A 296 -14.26 12.30 21.86
CA LEU A 296 -14.18 11.55 23.10
C LEU A 296 -15.55 11.42 23.79
N LEU A 297 -16.39 12.46 23.75
CA LEU A 297 -17.76 12.41 24.26
C LEU A 297 -18.63 11.41 23.48
N GLU A 298 -18.58 11.47 22.15
CA GLU A 298 -19.30 10.54 21.28
C GLU A 298 -18.90 9.08 21.58
N ALA A 299 -17.60 8.85 21.72
CA ALA A 299 -17.05 7.54 22.06
C ALA A 299 -17.36 7.12 23.50
N ALA A 300 -17.34 8.01 24.49
CA ALA A 300 -17.62 7.68 25.90
C ALA A 300 -19.11 7.40 26.15
N PHE A 301 -19.99 8.21 25.56
CA PHE A 301 -21.43 8.16 25.79
C PHE A 301 -22.22 7.39 24.72
N GLY A 302 -21.54 6.84 23.71
CA GLY A 302 -22.18 6.09 22.62
C GLY A 302 -23.18 6.96 21.86
N LEU A 303 -22.73 8.15 21.48
CA LEU A 303 -23.52 9.05 20.64
C LEU A 303 -23.34 8.62 19.17
N PRO A 304 -24.40 8.63 18.35
CA PRO A 304 -24.24 8.52 16.90
C PRO A 304 -23.31 9.63 16.43
N ALA A 305 -22.34 9.38 15.56
CA ALA A 305 -21.39 10.40 15.14
C ALA A 305 -21.20 10.39 13.63
N ALA A 306 -20.97 11.56 13.04
CA ALA A 306 -20.48 11.63 11.68
C ALA A 306 -19.03 11.10 11.64
N PRO A 307 -18.58 10.51 10.53
CA PRO A 307 -17.19 10.11 10.36
C PRO A 307 -16.25 11.28 10.68
N ALA A 308 -15.23 11.03 11.50
CA ALA A 308 -14.19 12.01 11.80
C ALA A 308 -13.04 11.84 10.80
N ALA A 309 -12.48 12.96 10.35
CA ALA A 309 -11.22 12.94 9.63
C ALA A 309 -10.07 12.51 10.57
N GLU A 310 -8.98 12.04 9.98
CA GLU A 310 -7.85 11.51 10.74
C GLU A 310 -7.22 12.53 11.69
N ASP A 311 -7.06 13.78 11.24
CA ASP A 311 -6.48 14.87 12.02
C ASP A 311 -7.26 15.11 13.32
N LEU A 312 -8.59 15.06 13.25
CA LEU A 312 -9.46 15.19 14.40
C LEU A 312 -9.40 13.97 15.33
N LEU A 313 -9.32 12.75 14.78
CA LEU A 313 -9.14 11.52 15.57
C LEU A 313 -7.81 11.54 16.32
N LEU A 314 -6.73 11.91 15.64
CA LEU A 314 -5.41 12.04 16.24
C LEU A 314 -5.39 13.12 17.33
N ALA A 315 -6.04 14.27 17.08
CA ALA A 315 -6.19 15.33 18.09
C ALA A 315 -6.98 14.85 19.33
N ALA A 316 -8.05 14.08 19.13
CA ALA A 316 -8.83 13.49 20.22
C ALA A 316 -8.00 12.50 21.06
N VAL A 317 -7.23 11.63 20.40
CA VAL A 317 -6.34 10.68 21.08
C VAL A 317 -5.23 11.41 21.83
N ARG A 318 -4.62 12.44 21.23
CA ARG A 318 -3.64 13.31 21.92
C ARG A 318 -4.24 13.98 23.15
N LEU A 319 -5.44 14.55 23.03
CA LEU A 319 -6.14 15.14 24.16
C LEU A 319 -6.38 14.12 25.29
N ALA A 320 -6.83 12.91 24.94
CA ALA A 320 -7.06 11.84 25.90
C ALA A 320 -5.79 11.45 26.66
N VAL A 321 -4.68 11.25 25.94
CA VAL A 321 -3.41 10.77 26.49
C VAL A 321 -2.66 11.85 27.24
N ASP A 322 -2.54 13.04 26.66
CA ASP A 322 -1.66 14.07 27.20
C ASP A 322 -2.30 14.82 28.37
N ARG A 323 -3.64 14.93 28.36
CA ARG A 323 -4.36 15.84 29.29
C ARG A 323 -5.46 15.17 30.08
N MET A 324 -5.94 13.99 29.70
CA MET A 324 -7.06 13.30 30.35
C MET A 324 -6.72 11.87 30.78
N ARG A 325 -5.49 11.68 31.26
CA ARG A 325 -4.92 10.37 31.62
C ARG A 325 -5.88 9.56 32.51
N GLY A 326 -6.16 8.33 32.10
CA GLY A 326 -7.01 7.37 32.81
C GLY A 326 -8.49 7.76 32.91
N CYS A 327 -8.93 8.82 32.23
CA CYS A 327 -10.31 9.31 32.30
C CYS A 327 -11.21 8.74 31.20
N VAL A 328 -10.61 8.27 30.10
CA VAL A 328 -11.36 7.74 28.95
C VAL A 328 -11.65 6.25 29.17
N PRO A 329 -12.93 5.82 29.17
CA PRO A 329 -13.26 4.43 29.42
C PRO A 329 -12.85 3.52 28.26
N ARG A 330 -12.57 2.25 28.54
CA ARG A 330 -12.15 1.26 27.52
C ARG A 330 -13.07 1.20 26.29
N GLN A 331 -14.38 1.28 26.49
CA GLN A 331 -15.36 1.28 25.39
C GLN A 331 -15.19 2.47 24.43
N ALA A 332 -14.72 3.62 24.93
CA ALA A 332 -14.46 4.78 24.10
C ALA A 332 -13.22 4.56 23.24
N TRP A 333 -12.16 3.98 23.83
CA TRP A 333 -10.98 3.56 23.09
C TRP A 333 -11.30 2.54 21.99
N GLU A 334 -12.19 1.60 22.27
CA GLU A 334 -12.67 0.63 21.28
C GLU A 334 -13.36 1.33 20.09
N ARG A 335 -14.22 2.32 20.34
CA ARG A 335 -14.90 3.08 19.27
C ARG A 335 -13.96 3.98 18.48
N VAL A 336 -13.00 4.62 19.14
CA VAL A 336 -11.95 5.42 18.45
C VAL A 336 -11.13 4.51 17.53
N ALA A 337 -10.80 3.31 18.00
CA ALA A 337 -10.06 2.34 17.21
C ALA A 337 -10.87 1.82 16.00
N ASP A 338 -12.18 1.62 16.15
CA ASP A 338 -13.06 1.32 15.00
C ASP A 338 -13.07 2.49 13.99
N ALA A 339 -13.19 3.73 14.47
CA ALA A 339 -13.18 4.91 13.60
C ALA A 339 -11.86 5.06 12.82
N VAL A 340 -10.71 4.76 13.44
CA VAL A 340 -9.40 4.76 12.76
C VAL A 340 -9.32 3.65 11.71
N GLN A 341 -9.88 2.48 11.99
CA GLN A 341 -9.93 1.38 11.04
C GLN A 341 -10.84 1.68 9.85
N ASP A 342 -12.01 2.30 10.10
CA ASP A 342 -12.99 2.66 9.07
C ASP A 342 -12.45 3.65 8.03
N ILE A 343 -11.51 4.52 8.43
CA ILE A 343 -10.83 5.45 7.51
C ILE A 343 -9.62 4.82 6.79
N GLY A 344 -9.36 3.52 6.98
CA GLY A 344 -8.26 2.79 6.36
C GLY A 344 -6.95 2.79 7.15
N GLY A 345 -6.97 3.24 8.40
CA GLY A 345 -5.81 3.35 9.27
C GLY A 345 -5.08 4.69 9.22
N PRO A 346 -4.02 4.86 10.03
CA PRO A 346 -3.34 6.14 10.17
C PRO A 346 -2.42 6.44 8.98
N THR A 347 -2.53 7.66 8.43
CA THR A 347 -1.61 8.21 7.43
C THR A 347 -0.52 9.10 8.06
N ASP A 348 -0.81 9.83 9.15
CA ASP A 348 0.19 10.54 9.96
C ASP A 348 0.86 9.58 10.95
N VAL A 349 1.62 8.63 10.41
CA VAL A 349 2.25 7.56 11.20
C VAL A 349 3.17 8.13 12.29
N ALA A 350 3.83 9.27 12.05
CA ALA A 350 4.70 9.91 13.04
C ALA A 350 3.89 10.45 14.23
N GLY A 351 2.79 11.16 13.97
CA GLY A 351 1.90 11.67 15.01
C GLY A 351 1.26 10.54 15.82
N TRP A 352 0.81 9.49 15.16
CA TRP A 352 0.28 8.28 15.83
C TRP A 352 1.35 7.53 16.62
N SER A 353 2.58 7.44 16.11
CA SER A 353 3.71 6.83 16.81
C SER A 353 4.00 7.52 18.14
N GLU A 354 3.96 8.85 18.14
CA GLU A 354 4.23 9.63 19.34
C GLU A 354 3.15 9.39 20.39
N VAL A 355 1.88 9.58 20.03
CA VAL A 355 0.78 9.53 20.98
C VAL A 355 0.52 8.12 21.52
N LEU A 356 0.60 7.08 20.67
CA LEU A 356 0.37 5.70 21.09
C LEU A 356 1.51 5.17 21.96
N ARG A 357 2.75 5.65 21.73
CA ARG A 357 3.88 5.35 22.61
C ARG A 357 3.69 5.97 23.98
N THR A 358 3.23 7.22 24.04
CA THR A 358 2.90 7.88 25.31
C THR A 358 1.77 7.15 26.03
N ALA A 359 0.69 6.79 25.32
CA ALA A 359 -0.43 6.02 25.86
C ALA A 359 0.03 4.68 26.46
N TRP A 360 0.91 3.98 25.75
CA TRP A 360 1.49 2.71 26.21
C TRP A 360 2.27 2.88 27.51
N HIS A 361 3.15 3.89 27.60
CA HIS A 361 3.91 4.17 28.81
C HIS A 361 3.04 4.60 29.99
N GLN A 362 1.91 5.25 29.70
CA GLN A 362 0.96 5.69 30.72
C GLN A 362 -0.01 4.58 31.17
N ALA A 363 0.02 3.42 30.51
CA ALA A 363 -0.91 2.29 30.70
C ALA A 363 -2.38 2.65 30.41
N GLU A 364 -2.62 3.48 29.39
CA GLU A 364 -3.97 3.73 28.88
C GLU A 364 -4.58 2.43 28.31
N PRO A 365 -5.90 2.20 28.46
CA PRO A 365 -6.57 0.99 28.02
C PRO A 365 -6.83 0.99 26.50
N VAL A 366 -5.81 1.31 25.71
CA VAL A 366 -5.85 1.31 24.25
C VAL A 366 -5.99 -0.14 23.75
N PRO A 367 -6.98 -0.46 22.91
CA PRO A 367 -7.22 -1.82 22.45
C PRO A 367 -6.13 -2.28 21.47
N SER A 368 -5.81 -3.58 21.49
CA SER A 368 -4.84 -4.20 20.57
C SER A 368 -5.13 -3.90 19.11
N LYS A 369 -6.41 -3.80 18.71
CA LYS A 369 -6.80 -3.48 17.34
C LYS A 369 -6.24 -2.13 16.87
N LEU A 370 -6.22 -1.09 17.72
CA LEU A 370 -5.62 0.20 17.35
C LEU A 370 -4.11 0.09 17.20
N TYR A 371 -3.45 -0.63 18.12
CA TYR A 371 -2.03 -0.91 17.99
C TYR A 371 -1.70 -1.71 16.73
N GLY A 372 -2.55 -2.67 16.36
CA GLY A 372 -2.44 -3.45 15.12
C GLY A 372 -2.57 -2.57 13.88
N THR A 373 -3.64 -1.77 13.78
CA THR A 373 -3.84 -0.84 12.65
C THR A 373 -2.67 0.13 12.49
N TYR A 374 -2.18 0.69 13.61
CA TYR A 374 -0.99 1.53 13.62
C TYR A 374 0.28 0.76 13.20
N PHE A 375 0.49 -0.44 13.75
CA PHE A 375 1.67 -1.26 13.46
C PHE A 375 1.77 -1.57 11.97
N VAL A 376 0.64 -1.88 11.32
CA VAL A 376 0.55 -2.11 9.88
C VAL A 376 0.98 -0.88 9.08
N ALA A 377 0.45 0.30 9.41
CA ALA A 377 0.86 1.54 8.76
C ALA A 377 2.35 1.84 9.00
N ALA A 378 2.84 1.59 10.21
CA ALA A 378 4.22 1.82 10.62
C ALA A 378 5.23 0.89 9.95
N LEU A 379 4.84 -0.33 9.57
CA LEU A 379 5.68 -1.22 8.76
C LEU A 379 5.91 -0.68 7.34
N GLY A 380 4.93 0.06 6.80
CA GLY A 380 4.98 0.59 5.44
C GLY A 380 5.76 1.89 5.27
N THR A 381 6.07 2.61 6.37
CA THR A 381 6.75 3.91 6.31
C THR A 381 8.27 3.80 6.47
N ALA A 382 9.00 4.63 5.72
CA ALA A 382 10.45 4.73 5.78
C ALA A 382 10.93 5.34 7.12
N ASP A 383 10.11 6.17 7.74
CA ASP A 383 10.45 6.82 9.01
C ASP A 383 10.52 5.80 10.14
N ARG A 384 11.57 5.89 10.98
CA ARG A 384 11.80 4.99 12.12
C ARG A 384 10.83 5.24 13.29
N CYS A 385 9.54 4.99 13.06
CA CYS A 385 8.49 5.03 14.06
C CYS A 385 8.62 3.89 15.09
N TRP A 386 8.09 4.11 16.29
CA TRP A 386 8.02 3.13 17.38
C TRP A 386 7.03 2.02 17.03
N LEU A 387 7.36 0.76 17.30
CA LEU A 387 6.44 -0.36 17.08
C LEU A 387 6.03 -0.94 18.45
N PRO A 388 4.72 -1.03 18.76
CA PRO A 388 4.24 -1.66 19.99
C PRO A 388 4.57 -3.16 20.00
N ARG A 389 4.68 -3.72 21.21
CA ARG A 389 4.68 -5.18 21.39
C ARG A 389 3.25 -5.68 21.29
N LEU A 390 2.97 -6.48 20.27
CA LEU A 390 1.67 -7.08 20.02
C LEU A 390 1.60 -8.50 20.61
N ALA A 391 0.39 -9.00 20.86
CA ALA A 391 0.20 -10.39 21.26
C ALA A 391 0.54 -11.34 20.09
N ALA A 392 0.77 -12.63 20.39
CA ALA A 392 1.14 -13.61 19.37
C ALA A 392 0.07 -13.77 18.27
N ASP A 393 -1.20 -13.66 18.63
CA ASP A 393 -2.34 -13.75 17.70
C ASP A 393 -2.44 -12.51 16.81
N ASP A 394 -2.28 -11.31 17.38
CA ASP A 394 -2.23 -10.05 16.63
C ASP A 394 -1.05 -10.04 15.64
N LEU A 395 0.12 -10.54 16.04
CA LEU A 395 1.28 -10.68 15.15
C LEU A 395 1.03 -11.70 14.02
N ALA A 396 0.28 -12.77 14.28
CA ALA A 396 -0.08 -13.74 13.26
C ALA A 396 -1.03 -13.13 12.23
N ASP A 397 -2.02 -12.35 12.67
CA ASP A 397 -2.93 -11.60 11.79
C ASP A 397 -2.17 -10.59 10.91
N VAL A 398 -1.28 -9.80 11.51
CA VAL A 398 -0.41 -8.87 10.76
C VAL A 398 0.49 -9.63 9.78
N ALA A 399 1.06 -10.77 10.18
CA ALA A 399 1.90 -11.57 9.32
C ALA A 399 1.14 -12.15 8.12
N GLU A 400 -0.09 -12.61 8.33
CA GLU A 400 -0.93 -13.22 7.30
C GLU A 400 -1.55 -12.20 6.34
N ASN A 401 -2.10 -11.11 6.88
CA ASN A 401 -2.91 -10.17 6.11
C ASN A 401 -2.13 -8.97 5.56
N VAL A 402 -0.93 -8.71 6.09
CA VAL A 402 -0.12 -7.54 5.70
C VAL A 402 1.25 -7.96 5.19
N VAL A 403 2.03 -8.67 6.01
CA VAL A 403 3.42 -9.02 5.64
C VAL A 403 3.43 -9.97 4.46
N LEU A 404 2.75 -11.12 4.54
CA LEU A 404 2.79 -12.13 3.49
C LEU A 404 2.33 -11.60 2.11
N PRO A 405 1.22 -10.83 1.99
CA PRO A 405 0.87 -10.16 0.74
C PRO A 405 1.97 -9.22 0.23
N ALA A 406 2.54 -8.37 1.10
CA ALA A 406 3.61 -7.44 0.74
C ALA A 406 4.88 -8.16 0.24
N LEU A 407 5.20 -9.33 0.81
CA LEU A 407 6.34 -10.14 0.41
C LEU A 407 6.16 -10.80 -0.97
N THR A 408 4.92 -11.07 -1.37
CA THR A 408 4.60 -11.72 -2.65
C THR A 408 4.28 -10.75 -3.79
N GLY A 409 4.00 -9.48 -3.45
CA GLY A 409 3.81 -8.39 -4.41
C GLY A 409 5.14 -7.78 -4.86
N ALA A 410 5.15 -6.46 -5.09
CA ALA A 410 6.37 -5.68 -5.23
C ALA A 410 6.79 -5.18 -3.83
N PRO A 411 7.61 -5.93 -3.07
CA PRO A 411 7.95 -5.54 -1.70
C PRO A 411 8.69 -4.21 -1.69
N THR A 412 8.24 -3.30 -0.84
CA THR A 412 9.02 -2.10 -0.53
C THR A 412 10.23 -2.51 0.32
N PRO A 413 11.45 -2.04 -0.01
CA PRO A 413 12.65 -2.31 0.79
C PRO A 413 12.47 -2.02 2.29
N VAL A 414 11.67 -1.00 2.59
CA VAL A 414 11.29 -0.59 3.95
C VAL A 414 10.66 -1.73 4.76
N VAL A 415 9.67 -2.44 4.22
CA VAL A 415 9.00 -3.53 4.95
C VAL A 415 9.97 -4.66 5.26
N LEU A 416 10.90 -4.95 4.33
CA LEU A 416 11.92 -5.99 4.50
C LEU A 416 12.92 -5.65 5.61
N ASP A 417 13.40 -4.40 5.63
CA ASP A 417 14.32 -3.92 6.67
C ASP A 417 13.64 -3.96 8.04
N ARG A 418 12.38 -3.52 8.13
CA ARG A 418 11.60 -3.58 9.38
C ARG A 418 11.32 -5.01 9.83
N LEU A 419 10.96 -5.90 8.90
CA LEU A 419 10.75 -7.31 9.22
C LEU A 419 12.02 -7.96 9.79
N ALA A 420 13.19 -7.63 9.24
CA ALA A 420 14.47 -8.15 9.73
C ALA A 420 14.79 -7.70 11.17
N GLU A 421 14.35 -6.51 11.57
CA GLU A 421 14.52 -5.96 12.93
C GLU A 421 13.54 -6.58 13.96
N GLN A 422 12.42 -7.19 13.52
CA GLN A 422 11.33 -7.65 14.38
C GLN A 422 11.26 -9.19 14.47
N ARG A 423 12.03 -9.77 15.41
CA ARG A 423 12.10 -11.22 15.60
C ARG A 423 10.72 -11.87 15.83
N ASP A 424 9.89 -11.28 16.69
CA ASP A 424 8.58 -11.84 17.03
C ASP A 424 7.63 -11.88 15.82
N LEU A 425 7.72 -10.90 14.93
CA LEU A 425 6.97 -10.85 13.67
C LEU A 425 7.47 -11.89 12.67
N VAL A 426 8.79 -12.12 12.59
CA VAL A 426 9.35 -13.22 11.79
C VAL A 426 8.87 -14.57 12.32
N ASP A 427 8.87 -14.76 13.63
CA ASP A 427 8.40 -16.01 14.24
C ASP A 427 6.89 -16.22 14.00
N ALA A 428 6.09 -15.14 13.98
CA ALA A 428 4.69 -15.19 13.58
C ALA A 428 4.51 -15.53 12.10
N LEU A 429 5.29 -14.92 11.21
CA LEU A 429 5.30 -15.23 9.78
C LEU A 429 5.64 -16.70 9.53
N VAL A 430 6.61 -17.26 10.25
CA VAL A 430 6.96 -18.68 10.18
C VAL A 430 5.76 -19.56 10.54
N ARG A 431 5.03 -19.26 11.63
CA ARG A 431 3.83 -20.02 12.02
C ARG A 431 2.73 -19.95 10.95
N VAL A 432 2.49 -18.77 10.39
CA VAL A 432 1.52 -18.59 9.29
C VAL A 432 1.94 -19.40 8.06
N LEU A 433 3.22 -19.37 7.69
CA LEU A 433 3.74 -20.15 6.58
C LEU A 433 3.64 -21.65 6.83
N ASP A 434 3.97 -22.14 8.02
CA ASP A 434 3.81 -23.57 8.37
C ASP A 434 2.37 -24.06 8.17
N HIS A 435 1.38 -23.21 8.47
CA HIS A 435 -0.03 -23.50 8.22
C HIS A 435 -0.39 -23.46 6.72
N ARG A 436 0.02 -22.43 5.99
CA ARG A 436 -0.35 -22.24 4.57
C ARG A 436 0.36 -23.20 3.61
N LEU A 437 1.61 -23.56 3.92
CA LEU A 437 2.44 -24.41 3.07
C LEU A 437 2.01 -25.89 3.09
N VAL A 438 0.93 -26.24 3.82
CA VAL A 438 0.25 -27.53 3.67
C VAL A 438 -0.25 -27.73 2.23
N ASP A 439 -0.59 -26.66 1.50
CA ASP A 439 -0.88 -26.73 0.06
C ASP A 439 0.41 -26.60 -0.77
N PRO A 440 0.80 -27.64 -1.54
CA PRO A 440 1.96 -27.58 -2.43
C PRO A 440 1.90 -26.47 -3.49
N ARG A 441 0.70 -25.99 -3.85
CA ARG A 441 0.50 -24.86 -4.77
C ARG A 441 1.02 -23.56 -4.18
N GLU A 442 0.77 -23.35 -2.89
CA GLU A 442 1.25 -22.19 -2.15
C GLU A 442 2.77 -22.19 -2.04
N VAL A 443 3.40 -23.35 -1.78
CA VAL A 443 4.87 -23.48 -1.76
C VAL A 443 5.48 -22.97 -3.07
N ALA A 444 4.96 -23.42 -4.22
CA ALA A 444 5.48 -23.02 -5.52
C ALA A 444 5.21 -21.54 -5.84
N ARG A 445 4.00 -21.04 -5.54
CA ARG A 445 3.63 -19.64 -5.71
C ARG A 445 4.55 -18.72 -4.90
N LEU A 446 4.74 -19.04 -3.62
CA LEU A 446 5.60 -18.28 -2.72
C LEU A 446 7.06 -18.38 -3.14
N ALA A 447 7.58 -19.58 -3.46
CA ALA A 447 8.98 -19.75 -3.89
C ALA A 447 9.33 -18.92 -5.14
N ALA A 448 8.38 -18.77 -6.06
CA ALA A 448 8.54 -17.96 -7.26
C ALA A 448 8.58 -16.45 -6.97
N ALA A 449 7.82 -15.98 -5.98
CA ALA A 449 7.70 -14.56 -5.64
C ALA A 449 8.69 -14.11 -4.53
N LEU A 450 9.18 -15.04 -3.70
CA LEU A 450 9.88 -14.71 -2.46
C LEU A 450 11.19 -13.92 -2.73
N PRO A 451 11.35 -12.74 -2.12
CA PRO A 451 12.58 -11.95 -2.23
C PRO A 451 13.76 -12.64 -1.54
N LEU A 452 14.96 -12.40 -2.04
CA LEU A 452 16.18 -13.00 -1.49
C LEU A 452 16.39 -12.68 0.01
N ALA A 453 16.14 -11.44 0.42
CA ALA A 453 16.28 -11.02 1.83
C ALA A 453 15.36 -11.84 2.75
N VAL A 454 14.12 -12.09 2.33
CA VAL A 454 13.17 -12.90 3.10
C VAL A 454 13.59 -14.36 3.13
N ALA A 455 14.02 -14.90 1.99
CA ALA A 455 14.50 -16.28 1.92
C ALA A 455 15.66 -16.52 2.91
N ARG A 456 16.58 -15.54 3.04
CA ARG A 456 17.65 -15.57 4.06
C ARG A 456 17.12 -15.46 5.49
N LEU A 457 16.09 -14.64 5.73
CA LEU A 457 15.47 -14.53 7.05
C LEU A 457 14.77 -15.82 7.49
N LEU A 458 14.14 -16.53 6.55
CA LEU A 458 13.43 -17.79 6.80
C LEU A 458 14.35 -19.01 6.85
N ALA A 459 15.55 -18.94 6.29
CA ALA A 459 16.48 -20.06 6.28
C ALA A 459 16.82 -20.54 7.69
N GLY A 460 16.63 -21.84 7.94
CA GLY A 460 16.83 -22.46 9.27
C GLY A 460 15.77 -22.06 10.30
N ARG A 461 14.64 -21.46 9.89
CA ARG A 461 13.50 -21.14 10.75
C ARG A 461 12.26 -21.92 10.31
N GLY A 462 11.50 -22.41 11.28
CA GLY A 462 10.22 -23.08 11.04
C GLY A 462 10.33 -24.58 10.81
N GLY A 463 9.22 -25.17 10.38
CA GLY A 463 9.17 -26.55 9.96
C GLY A 463 9.81 -26.80 8.60
N GLU A 464 9.86 -28.08 8.23
CA GLU A 464 10.49 -28.57 6.99
C GLU A 464 9.93 -27.92 5.71
N ARG A 465 8.66 -27.49 5.73
CA ARG A 465 8.03 -26.83 4.57
C ARG A 465 8.51 -25.39 4.39
N VAL A 466 8.72 -24.66 5.48
CA VAL A 466 9.29 -23.30 5.45
C VAL A 466 10.75 -23.36 5.03
N GLU A 467 11.49 -24.37 5.53
CA GLU A 467 12.86 -24.62 5.12
C GLU A 467 12.94 -24.94 3.62
N LEU A 468 12.08 -25.83 3.12
CA LEU A 468 11.96 -26.13 1.69
C LEU A 468 11.68 -24.86 0.85
N LEU A 469 10.73 -24.03 1.28
CA LEU A 469 10.41 -22.76 0.61
C LEU A 469 11.65 -21.85 0.55
N ALA A 470 12.34 -21.68 1.67
CA ALA A 470 13.53 -20.84 1.77
C ALA A 470 14.67 -21.36 0.87
N GLU A 471 14.95 -22.67 0.90
CA GLU A 471 16.00 -23.27 0.08
C GLU A 471 15.74 -23.14 -1.42
N VAL A 472 14.50 -23.40 -1.86
CA VAL A 472 14.13 -23.26 -3.27
C VAL A 472 14.26 -21.80 -3.72
N ALA A 473 13.81 -20.85 -2.90
CA ALA A 473 13.95 -19.44 -3.19
C ALA A 473 15.44 -19.01 -3.23
N LEU A 474 16.26 -19.43 -2.27
CA LEU A 474 17.70 -19.14 -2.25
C LEU A 474 18.41 -19.72 -3.48
N ALA A 475 18.09 -20.95 -3.87
CA ALA A 475 18.69 -21.61 -5.02
C ALA A 475 18.25 -20.98 -6.35
N ARG A 476 17.00 -20.51 -6.46
CA ARG A 476 16.52 -19.72 -7.60
C ARG A 476 17.38 -18.45 -7.78
N HIS A 477 17.64 -17.75 -6.68
CA HIS A 477 18.49 -16.55 -6.63
C HIS A 477 20.00 -16.84 -6.71
N GLY A 478 20.43 -18.11 -6.77
CA GLY A 478 21.84 -18.50 -6.96
C GLY A 478 22.68 -18.58 -5.67
N GLU A 479 22.07 -18.43 -4.50
CA GLU A 479 22.75 -18.51 -3.20
C GLU A 479 22.94 -19.96 -2.71
N LEU A 480 22.13 -20.88 -3.24
CA LEU A 480 22.26 -22.31 -3.01
C LEU A 480 22.40 -23.05 -4.33
N ASP A 481 23.15 -24.15 -4.30
CA ASP A 481 23.30 -25.05 -5.44
C ASP A 481 21.98 -25.75 -5.75
N ARG A 482 21.35 -25.36 -6.86
CA ARG A 482 20.05 -25.90 -7.30
C ARG A 482 20.07 -27.42 -7.43
N VAL A 483 21.20 -28.01 -7.84
CA VAL A 483 21.35 -29.48 -7.99
C VAL A 483 21.30 -30.15 -6.62
N ARG A 484 21.93 -29.54 -5.60
CA ARG A 484 21.93 -30.06 -4.23
C ARG A 484 20.51 -30.04 -3.64
N VAL A 485 19.76 -28.96 -3.85
CA VAL A 485 18.36 -28.83 -3.39
C VAL A 485 17.48 -29.94 -3.98
N MET A 486 17.64 -30.29 -5.26
CA MET A 486 16.88 -31.39 -5.87
C MET A 486 17.37 -32.79 -5.49
N ALA A 487 18.66 -32.93 -5.15
CA ALA A 487 19.28 -34.22 -4.88
C ALA A 487 19.19 -34.67 -3.42
N ASP A 488 18.76 -33.79 -2.51
CA ASP A 488 18.78 -34.05 -1.08
C ASP A 488 17.85 -35.21 -0.68
N PRO A 489 18.41 -36.36 -0.26
CA PRO A 489 17.63 -37.54 0.08
C PRO A 489 17.06 -37.48 1.50
N THR A 490 17.46 -36.49 2.31
CA THR A 490 17.05 -36.39 3.72
C THR A 490 15.65 -35.80 3.89
N ARG A 491 14.99 -35.43 2.78
CA ARG A 491 13.67 -34.81 2.78
C ARG A 491 12.60 -35.80 3.27
N PRO A 492 11.97 -35.52 4.42
CA PRO A 492 11.01 -36.43 5.06
C PRO A 492 9.63 -36.45 4.38
N HIS A 493 9.35 -35.47 3.52
CA HIS A 493 8.08 -35.36 2.80
C HIS A 493 8.27 -35.42 1.28
N PRO A 494 7.34 -36.08 0.55
CA PRO A 494 7.36 -36.07 -0.91
C PRO A 494 7.16 -34.64 -1.41
N VAL A 495 8.17 -34.13 -2.12
CA VAL A 495 8.16 -32.80 -2.71
C VAL A 495 7.46 -32.86 -4.07
N ASP A 496 6.48 -31.97 -4.31
CA ASP A 496 5.80 -31.84 -5.61
C ASP A 496 6.71 -31.12 -6.62
N TRP A 497 7.71 -31.85 -7.12
CA TRP A 497 8.68 -31.33 -8.07
C TRP A 497 8.05 -30.86 -9.38
N ARG A 498 6.85 -31.33 -9.74
CA ARG A 498 6.12 -30.85 -10.93
C ARG A 498 5.84 -29.36 -10.90
N ARG A 499 5.67 -28.79 -9.71
CA ARG A 499 5.45 -27.36 -9.52
C ARG A 499 6.74 -26.61 -9.26
N LEU A 500 7.67 -27.21 -8.50
CA LEU A 500 8.90 -26.53 -8.07
C LEU A 500 10.02 -26.57 -9.13
N GLY A 501 10.01 -27.55 -10.03
CA GLY A 501 10.99 -27.67 -11.12
C GLY A 501 11.10 -26.39 -11.97
N PRO A 502 9.98 -25.88 -12.54
CA PRO A 502 9.98 -24.63 -13.29
C PRO A 502 10.36 -23.39 -12.47
N VAL A 503 10.10 -23.39 -11.16
CA VAL A 503 10.47 -22.27 -10.27
C VAL A 503 11.97 -22.26 -10.01
N LEU A 504 12.57 -23.43 -9.81
CA LEU A 504 14.00 -23.58 -9.55
C LEU A 504 14.84 -23.41 -10.82
N TRP A 505 14.32 -23.87 -11.96
CA TRP A 505 14.91 -23.71 -13.30
C TRP A 505 13.91 -23.05 -14.26
N PRO A 506 13.76 -21.71 -14.22
CA PRO A 506 12.97 -21.01 -15.22
C PRO A 506 13.60 -21.15 -16.62
N GLU A 507 14.93 -21.15 -16.68
CA GLU A 507 15.72 -21.29 -17.91
C GLU A 507 16.19 -22.74 -18.15
N ASP A 508 16.61 -23.02 -19.39
CA ASP A 508 17.16 -24.34 -19.72
C ASP A 508 18.48 -24.52 -18.96
N PRO A 509 18.71 -25.68 -18.32
CA PRO A 509 19.96 -25.92 -17.61
C PRO A 509 21.16 -25.81 -18.58
N SER A 510 22.27 -25.29 -18.05
CA SER A 510 23.57 -25.34 -18.73
C SER A 510 23.98 -26.79 -19.01
N ALA A 511 24.91 -27.02 -19.95
CA ALA A 511 25.35 -28.40 -20.23
C ALA A 511 26.02 -29.02 -19.00
N GLU A 512 26.79 -28.23 -18.25
CA GLU A 512 27.41 -28.64 -16.99
C GLU A 512 26.35 -29.00 -15.93
N ASP A 513 25.36 -28.13 -15.70
CA ASP A 513 24.30 -28.41 -14.74
C ASP A 513 23.45 -29.60 -15.15
N ALA A 514 23.18 -29.78 -16.45
CA ALA A 514 22.46 -30.93 -16.97
C ALA A 514 23.21 -32.24 -16.65
N VAL A 515 24.53 -32.28 -16.86
CA VAL A 515 25.36 -33.45 -16.48
C VAL A 515 25.35 -33.67 -14.96
N ARG A 516 25.46 -32.60 -14.16
CA ARG A 516 25.39 -32.68 -12.69
C ARG A 516 24.04 -33.21 -12.20
N LEU A 517 22.94 -32.72 -12.78
CA LEU A 517 21.58 -33.17 -12.52
C LEU A 517 21.43 -34.67 -12.82
N LEU A 518 21.86 -35.13 -13.99
CA LEU A 518 21.77 -36.54 -14.40
C LEU A 518 22.58 -37.49 -13.50
N ARG A 519 23.67 -37.00 -12.90
CA ARG A 519 24.53 -37.79 -12.00
C ARG A 519 24.03 -37.83 -10.56
N ARG A 520 23.44 -36.74 -10.07
CA ARG A 520 23.16 -36.55 -8.64
C ARG A 520 21.68 -36.62 -8.29
N VAL A 521 20.78 -36.26 -9.21
CA VAL A 521 19.34 -36.19 -8.93
C VAL A 521 18.67 -37.51 -9.35
N PRO A 522 17.81 -38.10 -8.50
CA PRO A 522 17.05 -39.30 -8.86
C PRO A 522 16.24 -39.11 -10.15
N GLY A 523 16.19 -40.16 -10.98
CA GLY A 523 15.50 -40.09 -12.28
C GLY A 523 14.03 -39.68 -12.19
N GLN A 524 13.31 -40.15 -11.16
CA GLN A 524 11.91 -39.78 -10.92
C GLN A 524 11.74 -38.28 -10.63
N VAL A 525 12.68 -37.67 -9.89
CA VAL A 525 12.67 -36.23 -9.59
C VAL A 525 12.92 -35.40 -10.86
N LEU A 526 13.83 -35.87 -11.74
CA LEU A 526 14.07 -35.23 -13.04
C LEU A 526 12.86 -35.35 -13.98
N LEU A 527 12.14 -36.47 -13.90
CA LEU A 527 10.90 -36.68 -14.65
C LEU A 527 9.78 -35.75 -14.15
N ASP A 528 9.50 -35.79 -12.85
CA ASP A 528 8.43 -35.01 -12.25
C ASP A 528 8.69 -33.51 -12.38
N SER A 529 9.93 -33.04 -12.21
CA SER A 529 10.27 -31.62 -12.39
C SER A 529 10.15 -31.09 -13.82
N GLY A 530 10.07 -31.96 -14.82
CA GLY A 530 10.12 -31.60 -16.25
C GLY A 530 11.51 -31.16 -16.73
N VAL A 531 12.49 -30.97 -15.84
CA VAL A 531 13.86 -30.57 -16.20
C VAL A 531 14.54 -31.67 -17.03
N GLY A 532 14.28 -32.95 -16.74
CA GLY A 532 14.81 -34.06 -17.53
C GLY A 532 14.39 -34.02 -19.00
N ALA A 533 13.12 -33.68 -19.28
CA ALA A 533 12.62 -33.53 -20.64
C ALA A 533 13.31 -32.38 -21.39
N ARG A 534 13.59 -31.26 -20.71
CA ARG A 534 14.33 -30.13 -21.28
C ARG A 534 15.78 -30.47 -21.56
N ILE A 535 16.43 -31.24 -20.68
CA ILE A 535 17.80 -31.74 -20.90
C ILE A 535 17.85 -32.64 -22.15
N VAL A 536 16.88 -33.56 -22.30
CA VAL A 536 16.76 -34.42 -23.50
C VAL A 536 16.55 -33.58 -24.76
N ALA A 537 15.61 -32.64 -24.73
CA ALA A 537 15.35 -31.75 -25.86
C ALA A 537 16.60 -30.96 -26.27
N ARG A 538 17.34 -30.42 -25.28
CA ARG A 538 18.60 -29.71 -25.51
C ARG A 538 19.66 -30.61 -26.15
N ALA A 539 19.83 -31.83 -25.66
CA ALA A 539 20.80 -32.78 -26.20
C ALA A 539 20.47 -33.19 -27.65
N LEU A 540 19.19 -33.45 -27.95
CA LEU A 540 18.74 -33.75 -29.30
C LEU A 540 18.88 -32.55 -30.23
N GLU A 541 18.58 -31.34 -29.77
CA GLU A 541 18.74 -30.12 -30.56
C GLU A 541 20.22 -29.81 -30.84
N ALA A 542 21.11 -30.00 -29.86
CA ALA A 542 22.55 -29.92 -30.08
C ALA A 542 22.98 -30.96 -31.13
N ALA A 543 22.47 -32.20 -31.04
CA ALA A 543 22.73 -33.26 -32.01
C ALA A 543 22.17 -32.98 -33.42
N ARG A 544 21.35 -31.95 -33.63
CA ARG A 544 20.92 -31.48 -34.97
C ARG A 544 21.88 -30.48 -35.59
N ARG A 545 22.79 -29.85 -34.83
CA ARG A 545 23.72 -28.82 -35.32
C ARG A 545 25.01 -29.38 -35.91
N ASP A 546 25.55 -28.76 -36.95
CA ASP A 546 26.81 -29.15 -37.62
C ASP A 546 28.05 -29.09 -36.75
N ARG A 547 28.06 -28.17 -35.78
CA ARG A 547 29.12 -28.06 -34.80
C ARG A 547 28.50 -28.18 -33.42
N VAL A 548 28.95 -29.18 -32.68
CA VAL A 548 28.57 -29.44 -31.29
C VAL A 548 29.79 -29.12 -30.44
N SER A 549 29.58 -28.42 -29.34
CA SER A 549 30.65 -28.18 -28.37
C SER A 549 31.02 -29.49 -27.64
N ARG A 550 32.25 -29.61 -27.14
CA ARG A 550 32.66 -30.80 -26.35
C ARG A 550 31.78 -31.04 -25.13
N GLU A 551 31.23 -29.98 -24.55
CA GLU A 551 30.33 -30.04 -23.39
C GLU A 551 28.96 -30.62 -23.76
N GLU A 552 28.44 -30.26 -24.93
CA GLU A 552 27.18 -30.82 -25.46
C GLU A 552 27.34 -32.30 -25.90
N ASP A 553 28.51 -32.68 -26.42
CA ASP A 553 28.81 -34.10 -26.74
C ASP A 553 28.80 -34.96 -25.46
N GLY A 554 29.35 -34.45 -24.36
CA GLY A 554 29.33 -35.12 -23.06
C GLY A 554 27.92 -35.30 -22.48
N LEU A 555 26.96 -34.47 -22.89
CA LEU A 555 25.59 -34.51 -22.39
C LEU A 555 24.82 -35.75 -22.89
N VAL A 556 25.02 -36.15 -24.16
CA VAL A 556 24.37 -37.33 -24.73
C VAL A 556 24.82 -38.60 -24.00
N ASP A 557 26.12 -38.74 -23.78
CA ASP A 557 26.70 -39.87 -23.05
C ASP A 557 26.22 -39.89 -21.59
N ALA A 558 26.21 -38.73 -20.92
CA ALA A 558 25.70 -38.60 -19.56
C ALA A 558 24.21 -39.02 -19.46
N LEU A 559 23.38 -38.63 -20.43
CA LEU A 559 21.96 -39.01 -20.48
C LEU A 559 21.79 -40.52 -20.58
N LEU A 560 22.43 -41.14 -21.56
CA LEU A 560 22.30 -42.58 -21.83
C LEU A 560 22.82 -43.46 -20.70
N ARG A 561 23.82 -42.99 -19.94
CA ARG A 561 24.38 -43.69 -18.78
C ARG A 561 23.70 -43.38 -17.45
N SER A 562 22.87 -42.33 -17.40
CA SER A 562 22.19 -41.93 -16.17
C SER A 562 21.06 -42.89 -15.79
N PRO A 563 20.66 -42.95 -14.50
CA PRO A 563 19.42 -43.61 -14.09
C PRO A 563 18.17 -43.05 -14.78
N PHE A 564 18.22 -41.80 -15.26
CA PHE A 564 17.13 -41.18 -16.01
C PHE A 564 16.89 -41.86 -17.37
N ALA A 565 17.88 -42.57 -17.92
CA ALA A 565 17.75 -43.29 -19.19
C ALA A 565 16.58 -44.29 -19.21
N ALA A 566 16.21 -44.86 -18.06
CA ALA A 566 15.08 -45.77 -17.91
C ALA A 566 13.70 -45.08 -18.11
N HIS A 567 13.64 -43.77 -17.97
CA HIS A 567 12.43 -42.96 -18.09
C HIS A 567 12.30 -42.28 -19.47
N LEU A 568 13.28 -42.46 -20.36
CA LEU A 568 13.25 -41.89 -21.70
C LEU A 568 12.15 -42.55 -22.54
N ARG A 569 11.44 -41.74 -23.32
CA ARG A 569 10.55 -42.28 -24.35
C ARG A 569 11.39 -43.04 -25.38
N PRO A 570 10.88 -44.14 -25.97
CA PRO A 570 11.63 -44.92 -26.96
C PRO A 570 12.25 -44.07 -28.07
N GLY A 571 11.48 -43.13 -28.64
CA GLY A 571 11.98 -42.23 -29.69
C GLY A 571 13.10 -41.29 -29.24
N ASP A 572 13.03 -40.74 -28.01
CA ASP A 572 14.11 -39.90 -27.48
C ASP A 572 15.38 -40.72 -27.23
N ARG A 573 15.23 -41.95 -26.74
CA ARG A 573 16.34 -42.87 -26.50
C ARG A 573 17.04 -43.24 -27.81
N ASP A 574 16.28 -43.53 -28.86
CA ASP A 574 16.83 -43.86 -30.17
C ASP A 574 17.48 -42.63 -30.82
N GLY A 575 16.89 -41.44 -30.66
CA GLY A 575 17.50 -40.18 -31.09
C GLY A 575 18.84 -39.89 -30.39
N LEU A 576 18.94 -40.16 -29.08
CA LEU A 576 20.19 -40.02 -28.33
C LEU A 576 21.24 -41.05 -28.73
N LYS A 577 20.85 -42.31 -28.97
CA LYS A 577 21.76 -43.33 -29.54
C LYS A 577 22.26 -42.95 -30.92
N ALA A 578 21.42 -42.30 -31.73
CA ALA A 578 21.82 -41.79 -33.04
C ALA A 578 22.81 -40.65 -32.90
N ALA A 579 22.60 -39.73 -31.95
CA ALA A 579 23.55 -38.68 -31.62
C ALA A 579 24.91 -39.26 -31.16
N GLU A 580 24.89 -40.25 -30.26
CA GLU A 580 26.09 -40.98 -29.82
C GLU A 580 26.81 -41.63 -31.02
N SER A 581 26.04 -42.27 -31.90
CA SER A 581 26.56 -42.91 -33.12
C SER A 581 27.16 -41.90 -34.08
N ILE A 582 26.57 -40.72 -34.26
CA ILE A 582 27.12 -39.63 -35.09
C ILE A 582 28.48 -39.19 -34.55
N THR A 583 28.59 -38.97 -33.24
CA THR A 583 29.86 -38.56 -32.60
C THR A 583 30.91 -39.65 -32.69
N HIS A 584 30.53 -40.91 -32.45
CA HIS A 584 31.41 -42.07 -32.66
C HIS A 584 31.90 -42.13 -34.11
N LEU A 585 31.00 -42.11 -35.10
CA LEU A 585 31.32 -42.14 -36.53
C LEU A 585 32.26 -41.00 -36.92
N ARG A 586 32.07 -39.78 -36.41
CA ARG A 586 32.96 -38.63 -36.71
C ARG A 586 34.38 -38.84 -36.20
N SER A 587 34.53 -39.41 -35.01
CA SER A 587 35.84 -39.65 -34.38
C SER A 587 36.53 -40.93 -34.85
N ALA A 588 35.76 -41.96 -35.20
CA ALA A 588 36.26 -43.28 -35.52
C ALA A 588 36.96 -43.32 -36.89
N VAL A 589 38.03 -44.11 -36.97
CA VAL A 589 38.70 -44.45 -38.23
C VAL A 589 38.02 -45.72 -38.79
N PRO A 590 37.58 -45.72 -40.05
CA PRO A 590 37.03 -46.92 -40.67
C PRO A 590 38.06 -48.05 -40.69
N GLY A 591 37.66 -49.24 -40.26
CA GLY A 591 38.53 -50.41 -40.14
C GLY A 591 37.74 -51.72 -39.96
N PRO A 592 38.39 -52.80 -39.48
CA PRO A 592 37.74 -54.09 -39.22
C PRO A 592 36.57 -53.92 -38.22
N GLY A 593 35.35 -54.23 -38.66
CA GLY A 593 34.12 -54.01 -37.90
C GLY A 593 33.32 -52.76 -38.28
N GLY A 594 33.84 -51.94 -39.20
CA GLY A 594 33.13 -50.78 -39.75
C GLY A 594 31.78 -51.14 -40.39
N GLU A 595 31.66 -52.33 -40.96
CA GLU A 595 30.41 -52.84 -41.55
C GLU A 595 29.28 -52.86 -40.52
N ARG A 596 29.54 -53.44 -39.35
CA ARG A 596 28.56 -53.50 -38.25
C ARG A 596 28.15 -52.11 -37.78
N VAL A 597 29.09 -51.18 -37.69
CA VAL A 597 28.82 -49.78 -37.27
C VAL A 597 27.96 -49.06 -38.30
N VAL A 598 28.28 -49.21 -39.59
CA VAL A 598 27.54 -48.63 -40.72
C VAL A 598 26.10 -49.16 -40.75
N LEU A 599 25.93 -50.48 -40.74
CA LEU A 599 24.61 -51.11 -40.79
C LEU A 599 23.76 -50.79 -39.55
N ALA A 600 24.35 -50.84 -38.35
CA ALA A 600 23.64 -50.45 -37.13
C ALA A 600 23.21 -48.98 -37.16
N GLY A 601 24.06 -48.08 -37.67
CA GLY A 601 23.73 -46.66 -37.83
C GLY A 601 22.59 -46.44 -38.83
N LEU A 602 22.58 -47.15 -39.95
CA LEU A 602 21.52 -47.02 -40.96
C LEU A 602 20.20 -47.66 -40.54
N ALA A 603 20.25 -48.81 -39.86
CA ALA A 603 19.09 -49.43 -39.26
C ALA A 603 18.45 -48.50 -38.21
N LEU A 604 19.27 -47.86 -37.36
CA LEU A 604 18.79 -46.86 -36.41
C LEU A 604 18.19 -45.63 -37.11
N ALA A 605 18.86 -45.09 -38.13
CA ALA A 605 18.36 -43.96 -38.91
C ALA A 605 16.99 -44.26 -39.54
N ALA A 606 16.78 -45.47 -40.06
CA ALA A 606 15.52 -45.89 -40.65
C ALA A 606 14.34 -45.94 -39.66
N THR A 607 14.62 -46.05 -38.36
CA THR A 607 13.58 -46.02 -37.31
C THR A 607 13.25 -44.60 -36.83
N LEU A 608 14.13 -43.63 -37.09
CA LEU A 608 13.97 -42.25 -36.64
C LEU A 608 13.14 -41.45 -37.63
N ARG A 609 12.24 -40.61 -37.11
CA ARG A 609 11.38 -39.70 -37.89
C ARG A 609 11.72 -38.23 -37.68
N ASP A 610 12.83 -37.93 -37.01
CA ASP A 610 13.20 -36.59 -36.59
C ASP A 610 14.52 -36.13 -37.22
N GLY A 611 14.87 -34.84 -37.05
CA GLY A 611 16.03 -34.23 -37.71
C GLY A 611 17.39 -34.81 -37.32
N VAL A 612 17.51 -35.60 -36.23
CA VAL A 612 18.74 -36.35 -35.92
C VAL A 612 18.88 -37.55 -36.87
N GLY A 613 17.75 -38.18 -37.21
CA GLY A 613 17.64 -39.26 -38.19
C GLY A 613 18.20 -38.90 -39.55
N ASP A 614 18.02 -37.67 -40.03
CA ASP A 614 18.57 -37.22 -41.33
C ASP A 614 20.10 -37.08 -41.33
N ARG A 615 20.67 -36.80 -40.15
CA ARG A 615 22.11 -36.54 -40.00
C ARG A 615 22.93 -37.81 -39.82
N LEU A 616 22.32 -38.85 -39.24
CA LEU A 616 23.01 -40.12 -39.02
C LEU A 616 23.47 -40.77 -40.35
N PRO A 617 22.64 -40.87 -41.41
CA PRO A 617 23.08 -41.34 -42.73
C PRO A 617 24.20 -40.48 -43.34
N ALA A 618 24.18 -39.16 -43.13
CA ALA A 618 25.25 -38.28 -43.59
C ALA A 618 26.57 -38.51 -42.83
N ALA A 619 26.50 -38.75 -41.52
CA ALA A 619 27.67 -39.13 -40.71
C ALA A 619 28.21 -40.51 -41.10
N VAL A 620 27.34 -41.48 -41.37
CA VAL A 620 27.69 -42.79 -41.92
C VAL A 620 28.36 -42.62 -43.28
N ALA A 621 27.82 -41.78 -44.17
CA ALA A 621 28.40 -41.51 -45.48
C ALA A 621 29.79 -40.90 -45.38
N ALA A 622 29.98 -39.90 -44.51
CA ALA A 622 31.27 -39.29 -44.25
C ALA A 622 32.28 -40.30 -43.68
N PHE A 623 31.83 -41.21 -42.80
CA PHE A 623 32.66 -42.30 -42.30
C PHE A 623 33.08 -43.24 -43.43
N VAL A 624 32.14 -43.69 -44.27
CA VAL A 624 32.42 -44.54 -45.43
C VAL A 624 33.37 -43.87 -46.44
N LEU A 625 33.24 -42.56 -46.67
CA LEU A 625 34.11 -41.79 -47.57
C LEU A 625 35.54 -41.59 -47.04
N ARG A 626 35.76 -41.71 -45.73
CA ARG A 626 37.09 -41.63 -45.11
C ARG A 626 37.81 -42.97 -45.07
N ALA A 627 37.13 -44.05 -45.42
CA ALA A 627 37.72 -45.39 -45.43
C ALA A 627 38.80 -45.49 -46.52
N ASP A 628 39.74 -46.41 -46.36
CA ASP A 628 40.66 -46.73 -47.45
C ASP A 628 39.88 -47.25 -48.67
N PRO A 629 40.46 -47.21 -49.89
CA PRO A 629 39.69 -47.47 -51.10
C PRO A 629 39.01 -48.85 -51.16
N ARG A 630 39.56 -49.89 -50.51
CA ARG A 630 38.93 -51.23 -50.46
C ARG A 630 37.77 -51.23 -49.48
N ALA A 631 38.02 -50.80 -48.25
CA ALA A 631 36.98 -50.69 -47.23
C ALA A 631 35.85 -49.75 -47.67
N HIS A 632 36.16 -48.66 -48.37
CA HIS A 632 35.16 -47.74 -48.93
C HIS A 632 34.21 -48.49 -49.89
N ARG A 633 34.75 -49.23 -50.86
CA ARG A 633 33.95 -50.03 -51.80
C ARG A 633 33.04 -51.01 -51.04
N ASP A 634 33.62 -51.79 -50.14
CA ASP A 634 32.92 -52.89 -49.47
C ASP A 634 31.83 -52.35 -48.52
N LEU A 635 32.13 -51.30 -47.73
CA LEU A 635 31.15 -50.65 -46.86
C LEU A 635 30.02 -49.96 -47.65
N LEU A 636 30.35 -49.30 -48.76
CA LEU A 636 29.36 -48.65 -49.61
C LEU A 636 28.41 -49.67 -50.24
N GLN A 637 28.95 -50.76 -50.80
CA GLN A 637 28.14 -51.83 -51.38
C GLN A 637 27.18 -52.42 -50.34
N ARG A 638 27.70 -52.77 -49.16
CA ARG A 638 26.88 -53.36 -48.09
C ARG A 638 25.78 -52.42 -47.60
N ALA A 639 26.10 -51.15 -47.38
CA ALA A 639 25.13 -50.15 -46.96
C ALA A 639 24.01 -49.92 -47.99
N LEU A 640 24.34 -49.97 -49.28
CA LEU A 640 23.36 -49.85 -50.37
C LEU A 640 22.49 -51.11 -50.50
N ASP A 641 23.05 -52.30 -50.27
CA ASP A 641 22.29 -53.56 -50.37
C ASP A 641 21.20 -53.65 -49.29
N GLU A 642 21.46 -53.17 -48.09
CA GLU A 642 20.51 -53.27 -46.96
C GLU A 642 19.63 -52.02 -46.79
N HIS A 643 20.16 -50.82 -47.04
CA HIS A 643 19.50 -49.56 -46.67
C HIS A 643 19.56 -48.50 -47.78
N ARG A 644 19.42 -48.92 -49.04
CA ARG A 644 19.53 -48.03 -50.23
C ARG A 644 18.76 -46.72 -50.08
N ASP A 645 17.47 -46.79 -49.75
CA ASP A 645 16.56 -45.65 -49.83
C ASP A 645 16.93 -44.54 -48.84
N VAL A 646 17.41 -44.91 -47.65
CA VAL A 646 17.85 -43.98 -46.61
C VAL A 646 19.29 -43.52 -46.89
N PHE A 647 20.17 -44.42 -47.32
CA PHE A 647 21.60 -44.15 -47.42
C PHE A 647 22.02 -43.42 -48.70
N LEU A 648 21.50 -43.82 -49.86
CA LEU A 648 21.97 -43.31 -51.14
C LEU A 648 21.80 -41.78 -51.29
N PRO A 649 20.66 -41.17 -50.94
CA PRO A 649 20.51 -39.71 -51.02
C PRO A 649 21.51 -38.96 -50.14
N ALA A 650 21.69 -39.40 -48.89
CA ALA A 650 22.64 -38.81 -47.95
C ALA A 650 24.08 -38.98 -48.43
N TYR A 651 24.44 -40.19 -48.88
CA TYR A 651 25.75 -40.49 -49.42
C TYR A 651 26.10 -39.61 -50.62
N ARG A 652 25.15 -39.39 -51.53
CA ARG A 652 25.33 -38.50 -52.69
C ARG A 652 25.61 -37.06 -52.26
N ALA A 653 24.82 -36.52 -51.34
CA ALA A 653 25.00 -35.17 -50.83
C ALA A 653 26.37 -35.00 -50.15
N THR A 654 26.71 -35.90 -49.23
CA THR A 654 28.00 -35.87 -48.51
C THR A 654 29.18 -36.08 -49.45
N ALA A 655 29.08 -37.01 -50.40
CA ALA A 655 30.14 -37.23 -51.40
C ALA A 655 30.34 -36.00 -52.29
N ALA A 656 29.27 -35.32 -52.69
CA ALA A 656 29.39 -34.11 -53.50
C ALA A 656 30.17 -33.00 -52.77
N GLU A 657 29.95 -32.83 -51.47
CA GLU A 657 30.66 -31.86 -50.64
C GLU A 657 32.12 -32.28 -50.40
N VAL A 658 32.35 -33.51 -49.91
CA VAL A 658 33.70 -34.02 -49.57
C VAL A 658 34.58 -34.06 -50.82
N LEU A 659 34.06 -34.57 -51.93
CA LEU A 659 34.81 -34.64 -53.19
C LEU A 659 34.97 -33.28 -53.88
N ALA A 660 34.25 -32.23 -53.48
CA ALA A 660 34.50 -30.89 -54.02
C ALA A 660 35.86 -30.35 -53.58
N THR A 661 36.36 -30.76 -52.40
CA THR A 661 37.62 -30.28 -51.80
C THR A 661 38.71 -31.35 -51.67
N ALA A 662 38.38 -32.64 -51.77
CA ALA A 662 39.34 -33.75 -51.69
C ALA A 662 40.55 -33.68 -52.68
N PRO A 663 41.74 -34.15 -52.34
CA PRO A 663 42.85 -34.26 -53.28
C PRO A 663 42.50 -35.19 -54.48
N PRO A 664 43.08 -34.95 -55.67
CA PRO A 664 42.72 -35.71 -56.88
C PRO A 664 42.83 -37.24 -56.78
N HIS A 665 43.79 -37.77 -56.00
CA HIS A 665 43.96 -39.21 -55.82
C HIS A 665 42.83 -39.86 -55.01
N GLN A 666 42.26 -39.15 -54.02
CA GLN A 666 41.09 -39.61 -53.28
C GLN A 666 39.83 -39.60 -54.15
N VAL A 667 39.66 -38.57 -54.99
CA VAL A 667 38.56 -38.55 -55.98
C VAL A 667 38.69 -39.75 -56.93
N ALA A 668 39.90 -40.06 -57.41
CA ALA A 668 40.12 -41.23 -58.26
C ALA A 668 39.76 -42.55 -57.56
N ALA A 669 40.13 -42.71 -56.28
CA ALA A 669 39.73 -43.85 -55.45
C ALA A 669 38.21 -44.01 -55.37
N VAL A 670 37.50 -42.94 -55.04
CA VAL A 670 36.04 -42.97 -54.92
C VAL A 670 35.37 -43.29 -56.26
N VAL A 671 35.87 -42.75 -57.39
CA VAL A 671 35.32 -43.04 -58.73
C VAL A 671 35.52 -44.51 -59.12
N VAL A 672 36.70 -45.08 -58.83
CA VAL A 672 36.98 -46.50 -59.08
C VAL A 672 36.08 -47.38 -58.21
N ALA A 673 35.96 -47.06 -56.91
CA ALA A 673 35.07 -47.77 -55.99
C ALA A 673 33.61 -47.73 -56.46
N TRP A 674 33.11 -46.58 -56.91
CA TRP A 674 31.76 -46.47 -57.48
C TRP A 674 31.59 -47.34 -58.72
N ARG A 675 32.57 -47.38 -59.63
CA ARG A 675 32.48 -48.22 -60.85
C ARG A 675 32.47 -49.72 -60.57
N SER A 676 33.03 -50.14 -59.45
CA SER A 676 33.02 -51.55 -58.99
C SER A 676 31.74 -52.00 -58.31
N LEU A 677 30.77 -51.11 -58.04
CA LEU A 677 29.50 -51.52 -57.44
C LEU A 677 28.70 -52.46 -58.36
N GLY A 678 27.98 -53.42 -57.77
CA GLY A 678 27.23 -54.43 -58.52
C GLY A 678 26.02 -53.85 -59.27
N ASP A 679 25.31 -52.91 -58.64
CA ASP A 679 24.10 -52.31 -59.22
C ASP A 679 24.41 -51.25 -60.29
N ALA A 680 23.97 -51.50 -61.52
CA ALA A 680 24.16 -50.58 -62.64
C ALA A 680 23.49 -49.22 -62.43
N SER A 681 22.31 -49.19 -61.80
CA SER A 681 21.57 -47.94 -61.58
C SER A 681 22.29 -47.01 -60.59
N THR A 682 22.75 -47.55 -59.45
CA THR A 682 23.53 -46.77 -58.47
C THR A 682 24.82 -46.26 -59.07
N ARG A 683 25.51 -47.10 -59.86
CA ARG A 683 26.73 -46.68 -60.56
C ARG A 683 26.49 -45.47 -61.43
N GLU A 684 25.45 -45.51 -62.25
CA GLU A 684 25.07 -44.39 -63.11
C GLU A 684 24.72 -43.15 -62.28
N GLU A 685 23.96 -43.30 -61.21
CA GLU A 685 23.57 -42.19 -60.35
C GLU A 685 24.77 -41.52 -59.64
N LEU A 686 25.71 -42.30 -59.12
CA LEU A 686 26.91 -41.79 -58.47
C LEU A 686 27.86 -41.15 -59.50
N VAL A 687 28.12 -41.81 -60.63
CA VAL A 687 29.09 -41.35 -61.64
C VAL A 687 28.55 -40.22 -62.51
N ASP A 688 27.30 -40.27 -62.94
CA ASP A 688 26.74 -39.33 -63.94
C ASP A 688 25.88 -38.22 -63.31
N ARG A 689 25.53 -38.30 -62.02
CA ARG A 689 24.84 -37.21 -61.30
C ARG A 689 25.64 -36.63 -60.15
N THR A 690 26.23 -37.47 -59.31
CA THR A 690 26.93 -37.01 -58.09
C THR A 690 28.34 -36.49 -58.38
N LEU A 691 29.12 -37.22 -59.18
CA LEU A 691 30.47 -36.81 -59.57
C LEU A 691 30.50 -35.44 -60.30
N PRO A 692 29.61 -35.15 -61.27
CA PRO A 692 29.60 -33.84 -61.92
C PRO A 692 29.30 -32.71 -60.93
N ALA A 693 28.36 -32.94 -60.00
CA ALA A 693 28.01 -31.95 -58.98
C ALA A 693 29.22 -31.64 -58.08
N ALA A 694 29.94 -32.67 -57.64
CA ALA A 694 31.14 -32.55 -56.82
C ALA A 694 32.27 -31.79 -57.52
N LEU A 695 32.52 -32.13 -58.79
CA LEU A 695 33.68 -31.63 -59.53
C LEU A 695 33.41 -30.32 -60.29
N ARG A 696 32.18 -29.79 -60.25
CA ARG A 696 31.74 -28.59 -61.01
C ARG A 696 32.65 -27.37 -60.83
N LYS A 697 33.20 -27.17 -59.63
CA LYS A 697 34.04 -26.00 -59.29
C LYS A 697 35.55 -26.28 -59.44
N ARG A 698 35.96 -27.48 -59.84
CA ARG A 698 37.38 -27.84 -59.94
C ARG A 698 38.00 -27.36 -61.24
N ARG A 699 39.26 -26.94 -61.16
CA ARG A 699 40.05 -26.53 -62.33
C ARG A 699 40.39 -27.74 -63.20
N ALA A 700 40.50 -27.55 -64.52
CA ALA A 700 40.84 -28.61 -65.48
C ALA A 700 42.08 -29.43 -65.08
N LYS A 701 43.15 -28.78 -64.60
CA LYS A 701 44.37 -29.45 -64.11
C LYS A 701 44.11 -30.43 -62.96
N HIS A 702 43.14 -30.15 -62.09
CA HIS A 702 42.75 -31.10 -61.05
C HIS A 702 42.03 -32.30 -61.67
N LEU A 703 41.14 -32.09 -62.64
CA LEU A 703 40.45 -33.17 -63.35
C LEU A 703 41.41 -34.06 -64.16
N ASP A 704 42.46 -33.48 -64.73
CA ASP A 704 43.54 -34.25 -65.40
C ASP A 704 44.23 -35.19 -64.41
N ARG A 705 44.56 -34.69 -63.21
CA ARG A 705 45.18 -35.48 -62.14
C ARG A 705 44.25 -36.58 -61.61
N VAL A 706 42.94 -36.32 -61.52
CA VAL A 706 41.96 -37.38 -61.18
C VAL A 706 42.01 -38.47 -62.24
N GLY A 707 41.93 -38.12 -63.53
CA GLY A 707 41.98 -39.07 -64.64
C GLY A 707 43.24 -39.93 -64.66
N ALA A 708 44.41 -39.32 -64.43
CA ALA A 708 45.68 -40.03 -64.35
C ALA A 708 45.74 -41.02 -63.17
N GLY A 709 45.02 -40.74 -62.08
CA GLY A 709 44.94 -41.61 -60.90
C GLY A 709 43.99 -42.80 -61.05
N LEU A 710 43.10 -42.82 -62.05
CA LEU A 710 42.06 -43.87 -62.15
C LEU A 710 42.64 -45.25 -62.43
N LYS A 711 43.59 -45.40 -63.37
CA LYS A 711 44.14 -46.72 -63.72
C LYS A 711 44.95 -47.33 -62.57
N PRO A 712 45.94 -46.63 -61.96
CA PRO A 712 46.70 -47.20 -60.84
C PRO A 712 45.81 -47.62 -59.67
N MET A 713 44.76 -46.84 -59.41
CA MET A 713 43.80 -47.13 -58.35
C MET A 713 42.89 -48.31 -58.68
N ALA A 714 42.45 -48.45 -59.94
CA ALA A 714 41.71 -49.62 -60.41
C ALA A 714 42.54 -50.89 -60.36
N ASP A 715 43.83 -50.82 -60.71
CA ASP A 715 44.75 -51.95 -60.57
C ASP A 715 44.90 -52.34 -59.07
N ALA A 716 45.02 -51.36 -58.16
CA ALA A 716 45.13 -51.62 -56.72
C ALA A 716 43.87 -52.23 -56.08
N LEU A 717 42.70 -51.94 -56.66
CA LEU A 717 41.38 -52.41 -56.22
C LEU A 717 40.86 -53.64 -56.99
N ASP A 718 41.62 -54.13 -57.96
CA ASP A 718 41.24 -55.22 -58.87
C ASP A 718 39.91 -54.94 -59.62
N VAL A 719 39.75 -53.71 -60.10
CA VAL A 719 38.53 -53.28 -60.81
C VAL A 719 38.79 -53.32 -62.32
N PRO A 720 38.03 -54.13 -63.08
CA PRO A 720 38.25 -54.27 -64.52
C PRO A 720 38.06 -52.94 -65.24
N ALA A 721 38.93 -52.68 -66.22
CA ALA A 721 38.85 -51.47 -67.01
C ALA A 721 37.52 -51.40 -67.78
N PRO A 722 36.92 -50.20 -67.94
CA PRO A 722 35.82 -50.01 -68.88
C PRO A 722 36.23 -50.48 -70.28
N LYS A 723 35.27 -50.87 -71.15
CA LYS A 723 35.56 -51.33 -72.53
C LYS A 723 36.49 -50.40 -73.32
N ALA A 724 36.45 -49.09 -73.08
CA ALA A 724 37.30 -48.10 -73.74
C ALA A 724 38.67 -47.87 -73.07
N GLY A 725 38.91 -48.45 -71.88
CA GLY A 725 40.03 -48.13 -70.99
C GLY A 725 39.77 -46.88 -70.14
N TRP A 726 40.40 -46.81 -68.96
CA TRP A 726 40.22 -45.71 -68.00
C TRP A 726 40.49 -44.31 -68.57
N PRO A 727 41.58 -44.06 -69.34
CA PRO A 727 41.84 -42.72 -69.89
C PRO A 727 40.77 -42.26 -70.89
N LYS A 728 40.38 -43.13 -71.83
CA LYS A 728 39.35 -42.80 -72.83
C LYS A 728 37.99 -42.62 -72.16
N TRP A 729 37.65 -43.47 -71.20
CA TRP A 729 36.41 -43.36 -70.42
C TRP A 729 36.32 -42.02 -69.68
N TRP A 730 37.39 -41.61 -68.97
CA TRP A 730 37.41 -40.33 -68.25
C TRP A 730 37.29 -39.13 -69.20
N GLN A 731 37.95 -39.19 -70.35
CA GLN A 731 37.84 -38.16 -71.37
C GLN A 731 36.40 -38.05 -71.91
N SER A 732 35.74 -39.18 -72.19
CA SER A 732 34.33 -39.22 -72.59
C SER A 732 33.40 -38.66 -71.51
N TRP A 733 33.61 -39.04 -70.26
CA TRP A 733 32.84 -38.51 -69.13
C TRP A 733 33.00 -36.99 -69.01
N ARG A 734 34.23 -36.47 -69.09
CA ARG A 734 34.50 -35.03 -69.06
C ARG A 734 33.80 -34.30 -70.21
N MET A 735 33.84 -34.85 -71.42
CA MET A 735 33.14 -34.23 -72.56
C MET A 735 31.63 -34.12 -72.34
N ARG A 736 31.03 -35.08 -71.62
CA ARG A 736 29.60 -35.10 -71.31
C ARG A 736 29.20 -34.11 -70.22
N HIS A 737 30.03 -33.93 -69.19
CA HIS A 737 29.65 -33.21 -67.96
C HIS A 737 30.41 -31.90 -67.69
N GLU A 738 31.58 -31.69 -68.28
CA GLU A 738 32.31 -30.42 -68.20
C GLU A 738 31.60 -29.41 -69.11
N ARG A 739 30.78 -28.52 -68.53
CA ARG A 739 30.17 -27.41 -69.27
C ARG A 739 31.27 -26.52 -69.82
N ARG A 740 31.63 -26.77 -71.08
CA ARG A 740 32.55 -25.95 -71.84
C ARG A 740 31.85 -24.65 -72.16
N GLY A 741 32.22 -23.58 -71.46
CA GLY A 741 31.84 -22.23 -71.87
C GLY A 741 32.26 -22.02 -73.34
N PRO A 742 31.50 -21.24 -74.13
CA PRO A 742 31.73 -21.09 -75.57
C PRO A 742 33.15 -20.65 -75.93
N LEU A 743 33.84 -19.94 -75.02
CA LEU A 743 35.24 -19.53 -75.16
C LEU A 743 36.26 -20.69 -75.13
N SER A 744 35.92 -21.85 -74.55
CA SER A 744 36.81 -23.02 -74.52
C SER A 744 36.85 -23.81 -75.83
N LEU A 745 35.84 -23.63 -76.71
CA LEU A 745 35.85 -24.19 -78.06
C LEU A 745 36.87 -23.48 -78.97
N PHE A 746 37.19 -22.20 -78.70
CA PHE A 746 38.18 -21.44 -79.47
C PHE A 746 39.63 -21.78 -79.13
N ARG A 747 39.92 -22.32 -77.93
CA ARG A 747 41.30 -22.70 -77.53
C ARG A 747 41.79 -24.03 -78.12
N ARG A 748 40.91 -24.87 -78.69
CA ARG A 748 41.30 -26.16 -79.31
C ARG A 748 41.66 -26.08 -80.81
N ARG A 749 41.60 -24.89 -81.43
CA ARG A 749 42.06 -24.70 -82.81
C ARG A 749 43.55 -24.29 -82.93
N ARG A 750 44.34 -24.39 -81.86
CA ARG A 750 45.77 -24.04 -81.85
C ARG A 750 46.71 -25.06 -81.18
N ALA A 751 46.31 -26.33 -81.08
CA ALA A 751 47.21 -27.41 -80.67
C ALA A 751 46.90 -28.67 -81.47
#